data_AF-A0AAD4GER3-F1
#
_entry.id   AF-A0AAD4GER3-F1
#
_cell.length_a   1.000
_cell.length_b   1.000
_cell.length_c   1.000
_cell.angle_alpha   90.00
_cell.angle_beta   90.00
_cell.angle_gamma   90.00
#
_symmetry.space_group_name_H-M   'P 1'
#
loop_
_entity.id
_entity.type
_entity.pdbx_description
1 polymer ?
#
loop_
_entity_poly.entity_id
_entity_poly.type
_entity_poly.pdbx_seq_one_letter_code
_entity_poly.pdbx_strand_id
1 'polypeptide(L)'
;MKTKSPVNCLAVSADGTWIAAGTRWGEVFVWDMETRTRVFQSHDSPGDYRNSQAIYAVDFSPDMSRLVTASSDCRASVWDIATGKRVLLLHDECKVTAAKYSPQGDRIATATPCSVRIYDSNDGRLLVDTRVKVTSLFNNGLFWSNNHLFVVSDGKITQLEASAGSTVLEWPVSGTNNFSCIALPKHGRFIAYSTERTVTFWDNSTRTQLGLVQRSQDIRSIAVSPDDRYIAVGGEDKKIIVKDLSHIETSTGAQGQQNSQPWKSARHGDNLPNSSPENPLELQGLPYVDDHIPLSPPHRDEGAAKLSSLPRTADSVLLSPLHPTFPEPDFQIDSATFNSWKQDQLTYAEALLTAAIAVPRNTSHHLFASRALVRARLREWDAALLDAEQAIKVQPSVIAYIAKSMALVGKGERHKGYRTCDIAVARFHPSHVTFLLLIKAIVVFMAGEHNDAISRVDDLIATAYMYLLLATSRMQRGNYGGAIESFEHARAQMRQYESQPLLMISLISGWRFDLLGFMIRQGLCKALYAAGRTKDAADCFHQMTSELGGETNQHGDRLEWNLDFCQRSSEKLERLGDTAADSQRHDEAISHYTTVLSLDPPSPHSILTKRSKAYLATGSWKQALDDANQAIRLDPSFPWGYEMKHAALHKAGEYDSATNAFEAMLLKIAQSPDQDVQRRGDKYVNPSSARATIRRIVQRVLRHSPPVLIDTTTGRLHNKAEQASAFESLPIFNELVSSTTTRIDYVRIKHEVRQYFRYVMLSHKWEENEPLFQKVIHIAVYDLGESPTHDKLQTFCKIVRDGGFNWAWNDTCCIDKSDHFVLQEALVAMFKWYQGSALVIVFLRGVRSSSQLGALVRSIWNTRAWTLQEYVAAKVLHFYTEDWTPYLGLQLPNHKESPEVISEMEQATGVSAEQLKALRPGLTFIREKLRLASTRETTLVEDAAYSLLGIFSVAGLPAIYGEGEASLGRLLAHVLAGSGDVSILAWTGESGSFNSCLPADITVFNGPATSHLPSPIPDADMERTITASHNPSFDLNAALSLYDRLHELPAPWFAASRMKLPCIAFQLPPLSPYRTRSGRVYRADTLVFGAVKIKTRHDLSRMDTLYLVHPWLDTLLEREERGGEFVREDFAPPFSPYMVEDSQQLFDIDDEEEIPDDEIDDSPTSVLESRSLYSPPSRMDRETRARRLVAHLRQPFGALLLTLASTGGRAVDYKRIATDSMITVQFQEDVSLADILDNVRTLDVL
;
A
#
# COMPACT_ATOMS: atom_id res chain seq x y z
N MET A 1 26.17 -37.90 2.55
CA MET A 1 25.22 -36.80 2.35
C MET A 1 25.88 -35.50 2.83
N LYS A 2 25.77 -34.40 2.07
CA LYS A 2 26.20 -33.03 2.44
C LYS A 2 25.30 -32.03 1.71
N THR A 3 24.97 -30.92 2.36
CA THR A 3 24.30 -29.74 1.77
C THR A 3 25.26 -28.54 1.75
N LYS A 4 24.93 -27.50 0.97
CA LYS A 4 25.60 -26.18 1.07
C LYS A 4 24.86 -25.27 2.05
N SER A 5 23.52 -25.31 2.02
CA SER A 5 22.64 -24.63 2.97
C SER A 5 22.49 -25.42 4.29
N PRO A 6 22.32 -24.76 5.46
CA PRO A 6 21.95 -25.45 6.69
C PRO A 6 20.56 -26.09 6.58
N VAL A 7 20.44 -27.31 7.11
CA VAL A 7 19.19 -28.08 7.17
C VAL A 7 18.35 -27.61 8.36
N ASN A 8 17.07 -27.32 8.11
CA ASN A 8 16.10 -26.93 9.12
C ASN A 8 15.24 -28.10 9.61
N CYS A 9 14.89 -29.02 8.69
CA CYS A 9 13.98 -30.13 8.95
C CYS A 9 14.41 -31.41 8.21
N LEU A 10 13.97 -32.55 8.75
CA LEU A 10 14.25 -33.88 8.23
C LEU A 10 12.98 -34.73 8.32
N ALA A 11 12.77 -35.59 7.31
CA ALA A 11 11.80 -36.68 7.35
C ALA A 11 12.46 -37.97 6.85
N VAL A 12 12.00 -39.11 7.36
CA VAL A 12 12.39 -40.44 6.90
C VAL A 12 11.17 -41.10 6.29
N SER A 13 11.38 -41.81 5.20
CA SER A 13 10.39 -42.64 4.50
C SER A 13 9.78 -43.72 5.39
N ALA A 14 8.57 -44.19 5.03
CA ALA A 14 7.84 -45.20 5.81
C ALA A 14 8.51 -46.59 5.80
N ASP A 15 9.32 -46.88 4.77
CA ASP A 15 10.15 -48.09 4.64
C ASP A 15 11.59 -47.90 5.17
N GLY A 16 11.99 -46.67 5.50
CA GLY A 16 13.32 -46.31 5.99
C GLY A 16 14.41 -46.22 4.90
N THR A 17 14.08 -46.38 3.62
CA THR A 17 15.07 -46.36 2.53
C THR A 17 15.58 -44.96 2.21
N TRP A 18 14.71 -43.95 2.30
CA TRP A 18 15.00 -42.56 1.95
C TRP A 18 14.94 -41.59 3.14
N ILE A 19 15.77 -40.54 3.08
CA ILE A 19 15.73 -39.37 3.98
C ILE A 19 15.56 -38.09 3.17
N ALA A 20 14.55 -37.29 3.52
CA ALA A 20 14.31 -35.96 3.00
C ALA A 20 14.88 -34.89 3.95
N ALA A 21 15.40 -33.79 3.39
CA ALA A 21 15.81 -32.61 4.15
C ALA A 21 15.33 -31.33 3.47
N GLY A 22 14.73 -30.44 4.26
CA GLY A 22 14.45 -29.06 3.87
C GLY A 22 15.50 -28.10 4.46
N THR A 23 15.98 -27.16 3.65
CA THR A 23 17.03 -26.21 4.06
C THR A 23 16.49 -24.81 4.35
N ARG A 24 17.37 -23.94 4.86
CA ARG A 24 17.06 -22.53 5.11
C ARG A 24 16.94 -21.67 3.83
N TRP A 25 17.31 -22.19 2.66
CA TRP A 25 17.38 -21.45 1.39
C TRP A 25 16.58 -22.12 0.27
N GLY A 26 15.38 -22.61 0.57
CA GLY A 26 14.45 -23.22 -0.39
C GLY A 26 14.82 -24.63 -0.84
N GLU A 27 16.12 -24.99 -0.88
CA GLU A 27 16.56 -26.30 -1.36
C GLU A 27 15.91 -27.43 -0.54
N VAL A 28 15.25 -28.36 -1.24
CA VAL A 28 14.75 -29.63 -0.72
C VAL A 28 15.49 -30.77 -1.42
N PHE A 29 15.93 -31.75 -0.63
CA PHE A 29 16.70 -32.90 -1.11
C PHE A 29 16.12 -34.20 -0.57
N VAL A 30 16.13 -35.26 -1.38
CA VAL A 30 15.98 -36.64 -0.89
C VAL A 30 17.23 -37.44 -1.23
N TRP A 31 17.75 -38.18 -0.26
CA TRP A 31 18.80 -39.18 -0.47
C TRP A 31 18.30 -40.57 -0.15
N ASP A 32 18.78 -41.52 -0.92
CA ASP A 32 18.70 -42.94 -0.62
C ASP A 32 19.77 -43.30 0.42
N MET A 33 19.39 -44.01 1.47
CA MET A 33 20.23 -44.26 2.66
C MET A 33 21.25 -45.39 2.45
N GLU A 34 20.93 -46.36 1.60
CA GLU A 34 21.78 -47.51 1.29
C GLU A 34 22.90 -47.12 0.33
N THR A 35 22.53 -46.59 -0.84
CA THR A 35 23.46 -46.11 -1.87
C THR A 35 24.13 -44.78 -1.49
N ARG A 36 23.51 -43.99 -0.59
CA ARG A 36 23.92 -42.63 -0.18
C ARG A 36 23.91 -41.61 -1.32
N THR A 37 23.24 -41.94 -2.44
CA THR A 37 23.04 -41.07 -3.60
C THR A 37 21.87 -40.11 -3.38
N ARG A 38 21.77 -39.06 -4.19
CA ARG A 38 20.63 -38.12 -4.18
C ARG A 38 19.61 -38.59 -5.21
N VAL A 39 18.38 -38.81 -4.77
CA VAL A 39 17.24 -39.25 -5.61
C VAL A 39 16.49 -38.04 -6.17
N PHE A 40 16.27 -37.03 -5.33
CA PHE A 40 15.50 -35.83 -5.67
C PHE A 40 16.23 -34.54 -5.27
N GLN A 41 16.03 -33.50 -6.07
CA GLN A 41 16.36 -32.11 -5.76
C GLN A 41 15.26 -31.20 -6.30
N SER A 42 14.80 -30.22 -5.51
CA SER A 42 13.95 -29.13 -5.99
C SER A 42 14.72 -28.29 -7.03
N HIS A 43 14.19 -28.19 -8.26
CA HIS A 43 14.83 -27.42 -9.34
C HIS A 43 14.43 -25.94 -9.38
N ASP A 44 13.38 -25.54 -8.68
CA ASP A 44 12.99 -24.15 -8.53
C ASP A 44 13.96 -23.42 -7.58
N SER A 45 14.75 -22.49 -8.11
CA SER A 45 15.65 -21.63 -7.35
C SER A 45 15.81 -20.28 -8.06
N PRO A 46 14.99 -19.26 -7.73
CA PRO A 46 15.20 -17.91 -8.23
C PRO A 46 16.53 -17.35 -7.72
N GLY A 47 17.30 -16.71 -8.60
CA GLY A 47 18.70 -16.34 -8.36
C GLY A 47 18.94 -15.14 -7.43
N ASP A 48 17.98 -14.71 -6.62
CA ASP A 48 18.13 -13.58 -5.68
C ASP A 48 18.21 -14.04 -4.22
N TYR A 49 19.40 -13.87 -3.64
CA TYR A 49 19.74 -14.28 -2.27
C TYR A 49 19.13 -13.38 -1.17
N ARG A 50 18.18 -12.50 -1.51
CA ARG A 50 17.58 -11.52 -0.58
C ARG A 50 16.34 -11.99 0.18
N ASN A 51 15.56 -12.93 -0.34
CA ASN A 51 14.40 -13.49 0.36
C ASN A 51 14.69 -14.92 0.87
N SER A 52 14.72 -15.09 2.19
CA SER A 52 15.06 -16.37 2.85
C SER A 52 13.85 -17.30 2.91
N GLN A 53 13.54 -18.01 1.82
CA GLN A 53 12.56 -19.11 1.79
C GLN A 53 13.04 -20.29 2.65
N ALA A 54 12.75 -20.26 3.95
CA ALA A 54 13.13 -21.32 4.88
C ALA A 54 12.09 -22.44 4.86
N ILE A 55 12.50 -23.65 4.45
CA ILE A 55 11.65 -24.84 4.59
C ILE A 55 11.59 -25.20 6.09
N TYR A 56 10.39 -25.17 6.67
CA TYR A 56 10.19 -25.44 8.09
C TYR A 56 9.89 -26.89 8.38
N ALA A 57 9.09 -27.56 7.56
CA ALA A 57 8.77 -28.99 7.72
C ALA A 57 8.75 -29.72 6.38
N VAL A 58 8.92 -31.05 6.45
CA VAL A 58 8.87 -31.95 5.30
C VAL A 58 8.22 -33.27 5.73
N ASP A 59 7.51 -33.94 4.82
CA ASP A 59 6.83 -35.21 5.06
C ASP A 59 6.63 -36.00 3.75
N PHE A 60 6.67 -37.33 3.80
CA PHE A 60 6.41 -38.21 2.64
C PHE A 60 4.93 -38.63 2.59
N SER A 61 4.40 -38.88 1.40
CA SER A 61 3.11 -39.57 1.25
C SER A 61 3.25 -41.07 1.63
N PRO A 62 2.18 -41.73 2.11
CA PRO A 62 2.26 -43.14 2.54
C PRO A 62 2.61 -44.14 1.43
N ASP A 63 2.36 -43.79 0.17
CA ASP A 63 2.70 -44.56 -1.03
C ASP A 63 4.11 -44.25 -1.57
N MET A 64 4.86 -43.36 -0.91
CA MET A 64 6.21 -42.90 -1.28
C MET A 64 6.34 -42.22 -2.66
N SER A 65 5.25 -41.84 -3.33
CA SER A 65 5.30 -41.15 -4.63
C SER A 65 5.52 -39.64 -4.51
N ARG A 66 5.05 -39.02 -3.41
CA ARG A 66 5.02 -37.57 -3.20
C ARG A 66 5.72 -37.14 -1.91
N LEU A 67 6.12 -35.87 -1.87
CA LEU A 67 6.72 -35.19 -0.73
C LEU A 67 6.00 -33.86 -0.50
N VAL A 68 5.56 -33.56 0.72
CA VAL A 68 5.02 -32.23 1.07
C VAL A 68 6.06 -31.44 1.88
N THR A 69 6.18 -30.14 1.61
CA THR A 69 7.18 -29.25 2.22
C THR A 69 6.54 -27.92 2.62
N ALA A 70 6.57 -27.60 3.92
CA ALA A 70 6.07 -26.35 4.48
C ALA A 70 7.16 -25.26 4.50
N SER A 71 6.81 -24.03 4.13
CA SER A 71 7.80 -22.98 3.84
C SER A 71 7.42 -21.59 4.41
N SER A 72 8.43 -20.72 4.54
CA SER A 72 8.33 -19.38 5.11
C SER A 72 7.77 -18.31 4.16
N ASP A 73 7.39 -18.68 2.95
CA ASP A 73 6.69 -17.90 1.92
C ASP A 73 5.17 -18.18 1.93
N CYS A 74 4.63 -18.57 3.09
CA CYS A 74 3.21 -18.82 3.32
C CYS A 74 2.60 -19.93 2.44
N ARG A 75 3.41 -20.92 2.05
CA ARG A 75 3.00 -22.04 1.17
C ARG A 75 3.43 -23.40 1.71
N ALA A 76 2.69 -24.42 1.31
CA ALA A 76 3.15 -25.81 1.33
C ALA A 76 3.13 -26.40 -0.09
N SER A 77 4.30 -26.76 -0.60
CA SER A 77 4.46 -27.39 -1.93
C SER A 77 4.38 -28.90 -1.83
N VAL A 78 3.71 -29.54 -2.79
CA VAL A 78 3.74 -30.99 -2.99
C VAL A 78 4.56 -31.31 -4.23
N TRP A 79 5.55 -32.17 -4.08
CA TRP A 79 6.48 -32.61 -5.12
C TRP A 79 6.26 -34.07 -5.48
N ASP A 80 6.28 -34.40 -6.76
CA ASP A 80 6.38 -35.78 -7.24
C ASP A 80 7.86 -36.18 -7.29
N ILE A 81 8.20 -37.29 -6.63
CA ILE A 81 9.60 -37.68 -6.38
C ILE A 81 10.23 -38.29 -7.65
N ALA A 82 9.44 -38.90 -8.54
CA ALA A 82 9.91 -39.56 -9.74
C ALA A 82 10.22 -38.58 -10.90
N THR A 83 9.46 -37.48 -11.00
CA THR A 83 9.60 -36.45 -12.04
C THR A 83 10.38 -35.23 -11.58
N GLY A 84 10.54 -35.03 -10.27
CA GLY A 84 11.21 -33.86 -9.69
C GLY A 84 10.38 -32.57 -9.73
N LYS A 85 9.10 -32.64 -10.11
CA LYS A 85 8.23 -31.46 -10.31
C LYS A 85 7.32 -31.20 -9.10
N ARG A 86 6.99 -29.93 -8.88
CA ARG A 86 5.84 -29.53 -8.06
C ARG A 86 4.55 -29.96 -8.75
N VAL A 87 3.64 -30.61 -8.03
CA VAL A 87 2.33 -31.09 -8.52
C VAL A 87 1.17 -30.33 -7.90
N LEU A 88 1.27 -29.95 -6.62
CA LEU A 88 0.30 -29.06 -5.97
C LEU A 88 1.05 -27.93 -5.24
N LEU A 89 0.39 -26.79 -5.11
CA LEU A 89 0.82 -25.67 -4.27
C LEU A 89 -0.35 -25.29 -3.36
N LEU A 90 -0.21 -25.54 -2.07
CA LEU A 90 -1.21 -25.22 -1.05
C LEU A 90 -0.86 -23.83 -0.50
N HIS A 91 -1.76 -22.86 -0.70
CA HIS A 91 -1.60 -21.50 -0.21
C HIS A 91 -2.18 -21.34 1.20
N ASP A 92 -1.49 -20.55 2.02
CA ASP A 92 -1.84 -20.23 3.39
C ASP A 92 -1.66 -18.72 3.65
N GLU A 93 -2.36 -18.18 4.66
CA GLU A 93 -2.32 -16.73 4.98
C GLU A 93 -1.00 -16.30 5.64
N CYS A 94 -0.27 -17.25 6.19
CA CYS A 94 0.90 -17.04 7.02
C CYS A 94 1.90 -18.20 6.85
N LYS A 95 3.12 -17.97 7.32
CA LYS A 95 4.25 -18.93 7.21
C LYS A 95 3.82 -20.31 7.70
N VAL A 96 3.96 -21.33 6.84
CA VAL A 96 3.52 -22.68 7.18
C VAL A 96 4.57 -23.33 8.06
N THR A 97 4.23 -23.52 9.34
CA THR A 97 5.14 -24.00 10.39
C THR A 97 5.26 -25.52 10.41
N ALA A 98 4.23 -26.23 9.95
CA ALA A 98 4.19 -27.66 9.77
C ALA A 98 3.27 -28.05 8.61
N ALA A 99 3.61 -29.13 7.90
CA ALA A 99 2.71 -29.85 7.00
C ALA A 99 2.87 -31.36 7.23
N LYS A 100 1.78 -32.13 7.17
CA LYS A 100 1.77 -33.59 7.35
C LYS A 100 0.73 -34.30 6.49
N TYR A 101 1.12 -35.42 5.88
CA TYR A 101 0.20 -36.32 5.17
C TYR A 101 -0.68 -37.11 6.14
N SER A 102 -1.91 -37.40 5.72
CA SER A 102 -2.77 -38.38 6.40
C SER A 102 -2.22 -39.81 6.22
N PRO A 103 -2.51 -40.76 7.14
CA PRO A 103 -2.00 -42.13 7.04
C PRO A 103 -2.60 -42.91 5.87
N GLN A 104 -3.73 -42.47 5.33
CA GLN A 104 -4.37 -43.02 4.13
C GLN A 104 -3.85 -42.37 2.83
N GLY A 105 -3.15 -41.24 2.93
CA GLY A 105 -2.64 -40.47 1.81
C GLY A 105 -3.70 -39.66 1.07
N ASP A 106 -4.94 -39.59 1.54
CA ASP A 106 -6.06 -38.84 0.96
C ASP A 106 -6.04 -37.34 1.29
N ARG A 107 -5.33 -36.94 2.35
CA ARG A 107 -5.34 -35.58 2.90
C ARG A 107 -3.95 -35.09 3.27
N ILE A 108 -3.81 -33.77 3.29
CA ILE A 108 -2.64 -33.04 3.78
C ILE A 108 -3.14 -32.02 4.81
N ALA A 109 -2.51 -31.97 5.98
CA ALA A 109 -2.76 -30.91 6.97
C ALA A 109 -1.62 -29.89 6.95
N THR A 110 -1.94 -28.59 7.06
CA THR A 110 -0.98 -27.49 7.26
C THR A 110 -1.30 -26.71 8.54
N ALA A 111 -0.28 -26.07 9.13
CA ALA A 111 -0.44 -25.21 10.30
C ALA A 111 0.25 -23.86 10.11
N THR A 112 -0.51 -22.79 10.27
CA THR A 112 -0.02 -21.42 10.42
C THR A 112 -0.12 -20.98 11.88
N PRO A 113 0.47 -19.84 12.29
CA PRO A 113 0.26 -19.27 13.63
C PRO A 113 -1.22 -18.98 13.98
N CYS A 114 -2.11 -18.88 12.99
CA CYS A 114 -3.50 -18.44 13.13
C CYS A 114 -4.53 -19.56 12.91
N SER A 115 -4.19 -20.56 12.11
CA SER A 115 -5.12 -21.58 11.59
C SER A 115 -4.46 -22.94 11.38
N VAL A 116 -5.29 -23.98 11.36
CA VAL A 116 -4.96 -25.32 10.87
C VAL A 116 -5.92 -25.67 9.74
N ARG A 117 -5.37 -26.04 8.60
CA ARG A 117 -6.10 -26.36 7.37
C ARG A 117 -5.87 -27.81 6.96
N ILE A 118 -6.87 -28.41 6.33
CA ILE A 118 -6.80 -29.75 5.76
C ILE A 118 -7.25 -29.67 4.30
N TYR A 119 -6.40 -30.17 3.42
CA TYR A 119 -6.61 -30.21 1.97
C TYR A 119 -6.72 -31.66 1.50
N ASP A 120 -7.37 -31.89 0.37
CA ASP A 120 -7.27 -33.15 -0.36
C ASP A 120 -5.86 -33.27 -0.99
N SER A 121 -5.29 -34.48 -0.99
CA SER A 121 -3.93 -34.72 -1.50
C SER A 121 -3.84 -34.83 -3.02
N ASN A 122 -4.97 -34.95 -3.73
CA ASN A 122 -5.04 -35.22 -5.16
C ASN A 122 -5.11 -33.94 -5.98
N ASP A 123 -6.04 -33.04 -5.63
CA ASP A 123 -6.31 -31.76 -6.32
C ASP A 123 -5.92 -30.52 -5.51
N GLY A 124 -5.60 -30.66 -4.22
CA GLY A 124 -5.25 -29.54 -3.34
C GLY A 124 -6.45 -28.72 -2.85
N ARG A 125 -7.70 -29.20 -3.02
CA ARG A 125 -8.91 -28.53 -2.51
C ARG A 125 -8.86 -28.43 -0.99
N LEU A 126 -9.11 -27.24 -0.45
CA LEU A 126 -9.33 -27.03 0.99
C LEU A 126 -10.63 -27.74 1.42
N LEU A 127 -10.51 -28.71 2.33
CA LEU A 127 -11.62 -29.49 2.88
C LEU A 127 -12.11 -28.92 4.22
N VAL A 128 -11.19 -28.41 5.04
CA VAL A 128 -11.43 -27.88 6.39
C VAL A 128 -10.51 -26.71 6.65
N ASP A 129 -11.06 -25.61 7.17
CA ASP A 129 -10.31 -24.53 7.81
C ASP A 129 -10.75 -24.40 9.28
N THR A 130 -9.79 -24.29 10.19
CA THR A 130 -10.05 -24.11 11.63
C THR A 130 -9.15 -23.02 12.20
N ARG A 131 -9.75 -22.04 12.88
CA ARG A 131 -9.05 -20.94 13.57
C ARG A 131 -8.43 -21.38 14.91
N VAL A 132 -7.76 -22.53 14.92
CA VAL A 132 -6.95 -23.03 16.04
C VAL A 132 -5.56 -22.42 15.95
N LYS A 133 -5.19 -21.59 16.93
CA LYS A 133 -3.88 -20.91 16.97
C LYS A 133 -2.75 -21.88 17.31
N VAL A 134 -1.82 -22.10 16.39
CA VAL A 134 -0.62 -22.94 16.61
C VAL A 134 0.55 -22.05 16.99
N THR A 135 0.89 -22.00 18.28
CA THR A 135 1.97 -21.14 18.79
C THR A 135 3.39 -21.74 18.63
N SER A 136 3.51 -23.00 18.19
CA SER A 136 4.81 -23.64 17.95
C SER A 136 5.40 -23.19 16.60
N LEU A 137 6.39 -22.31 16.65
CA LEU A 137 7.05 -21.76 15.45
C LEU A 137 7.98 -22.76 14.75
N PHE A 138 8.29 -23.92 15.34
CA PHE A 138 9.33 -24.84 14.86
C PHE A 138 9.00 -26.32 15.05
N ASN A 139 8.46 -26.94 13.99
CA ASN A 139 8.31 -28.38 13.75
C ASN A 139 7.38 -29.21 14.66
N ASN A 140 6.64 -30.12 14.01
CA ASN A 140 5.86 -31.21 14.62
C ASN A 140 4.79 -30.77 15.65
N GLY A 141 4.09 -29.67 15.38
CA GLY A 141 2.86 -29.26 16.07
C GLY A 141 1.56 -29.93 15.54
N LEU A 142 1.65 -30.69 14.44
CA LEU A 142 0.58 -31.47 13.83
C LEU A 142 0.90 -32.97 13.83
N PHE A 143 -0.08 -33.82 14.10
CA PHE A 143 0.02 -35.28 13.95
C PHE A 143 -1.33 -35.91 13.58
N TRP A 144 -1.34 -36.86 12.64
CA TRP A 144 -2.54 -37.59 12.23
C TRP A 144 -2.68 -38.96 12.91
N SER A 145 -3.86 -39.27 13.44
CA SER A 145 -4.24 -40.63 13.86
C SER A 145 -5.56 -41.02 13.20
N ASN A 146 -5.48 -41.84 12.14
CA ASN A 146 -6.61 -42.20 11.28
C ASN A 146 -7.35 -40.93 10.80
N ASN A 147 -8.63 -40.76 11.16
CA ASN A 147 -9.46 -39.63 10.74
C ASN A 147 -9.37 -38.40 11.69
N HIS A 148 -8.49 -38.43 12.69
CA HIS A 148 -8.30 -37.34 13.64
C HIS A 148 -6.96 -36.64 13.45
N LEU A 149 -7.00 -35.31 13.46
CA LEU A 149 -5.81 -34.46 13.44
C LEU A 149 -5.59 -33.89 14.84
N PHE A 150 -4.42 -34.15 15.42
CA PHE A 150 -3.99 -33.58 16.70
C PHE A 150 -3.17 -32.31 16.45
N VAL A 151 -3.58 -31.24 17.11
CA VAL A 151 -2.98 -29.91 17.02
C VAL A 151 -2.44 -29.50 18.39
N VAL A 152 -1.21 -29.00 18.42
CA VAL A 152 -0.60 -28.40 19.60
C VAL A 152 -0.85 -26.88 19.62
N SER A 153 -1.39 -26.37 20.72
CA SER A 153 -1.59 -24.94 20.97
C SER A 153 -1.16 -24.57 22.39
N ASP A 154 -1.11 -23.27 22.72
CA ASP A 154 -0.49 -22.82 23.97
C ASP A 154 -1.23 -23.36 25.21
N GLY A 155 -0.57 -24.24 25.96
CA GLY A 155 -1.15 -24.94 27.11
C GLY A 155 -2.27 -25.94 26.79
N LYS A 156 -2.47 -26.37 25.53
CA LYS A 156 -3.51 -27.34 25.14
C LYS A 156 -3.08 -28.28 23.99
N ILE A 157 -3.62 -29.49 24.02
CA ILE A 157 -3.73 -30.36 22.83
C ILE A 157 -5.20 -30.38 22.40
N THR A 158 -5.43 -30.19 21.10
CA THR A 158 -6.75 -30.13 20.47
C THR A 158 -6.89 -31.25 19.45
N GLN A 159 -7.97 -32.03 19.52
CA GLN A 159 -8.30 -33.08 18.57
C GLN A 159 -9.40 -32.60 17.62
N LEU A 160 -9.08 -32.53 16.34
CA LEU A 160 -9.99 -32.15 15.25
C LEU A 160 -10.53 -33.39 14.51
N GLU A 161 -11.75 -33.30 14.00
CA GLU A 161 -12.31 -34.27 13.06
C GLU A 161 -12.02 -33.84 11.61
N ALA A 162 -11.29 -34.65 10.85
CA ALA A 162 -10.82 -34.26 9.51
C ALA A 162 -11.89 -34.23 8.41
N SER A 163 -13.11 -34.67 8.73
CA SER A 163 -14.33 -34.63 7.92
C SER A 163 -15.14 -33.34 8.11
N ALA A 164 -15.11 -32.76 9.31
CA ALA A 164 -16.06 -31.72 9.73
C ALA A 164 -15.38 -30.43 10.24
N GLY A 165 -14.08 -30.45 10.52
CA GLY A 165 -13.37 -29.35 11.19
C GLY A 165 -13.82 -29.09 12.63
N SER A 166 -14.69 -29.94 13.17
CA SER A 166 -15.18 -29.83 14.53
C SER A 166 -14.03 -30.06 15.52
N THR A 167 -13.98 -29.25 16.58
CA THR A 167 -13.15 -29.57 17.75
C THR A 167 -13.85 -30.65 18.54
N VAL A 168 -13.36 -31.88 18.44
CA VAL A 168 -13.94 -33.04 19.10
C VAL A 168 -13.63 -33.00 20.60
N LEU A 169 -12.37 -32.72 20.94
CA LEU A 169 -11.86 -32.71 22.30
C LEU A 169 -10.71 -31.71 22.46
N GLU A 170 -10.62 -31.12 23.65
CA GLU A 170 -9.44 -30.42 24.15
C GLU A 170 -9.02 -31.03 25.49
N TRP A 171 -7.74 -30.93 25.85
CA TRP A 171 -7.28 -31.05 27.23
C TRP A 171 -6.11 -30.10 27.54
N PRO A 172 -6.08 -29.50 28.75
CA PRO A 172 -5.02 -28.60 29.15
C PRO A 172 -3.73 -29.37 29.48
N VAL A 173 -2.59 -28.79 29.12
CA VAL A 173 -1.25 -29.36 29.36
C VAL A 173 -0.37 -28.29 30.00
N SER A 174 0.39 -28.67 31.03
CA SER A 174 1.17 -27.72 31.84
C SER A 174 2.48 -27.30 31.17
N GLY A 175 2.46 -26.19 30.43
CA GLY A 175 3.67 -25.50 29.97
C GLY A 175 3.45 -24.67 28.71
N THR A 176 3.92 -23.42 28.73
CA THR A 176 4.02 -22.52 27.58
C THR A 176 5.47 -22.51 27.07
N ASN A 177 5.72 -22.66 25.75
CA ASN A 177 6.85 -22.06 24.99
C ASN A 177 7.05 -22.67 23.59
N ASN A 178 7.88 -21.98 22.80
CA ASN A 178 8.04 -22.07 21.33
C ASN A 178 8.56 -23.40 20.72
N PHE A 179 8.89 -24.41 21.53
CA PHE A 179 9.51 -25.67 21.08
C PHE A 179 8.71 -26.88 21.55
N SER A 180 7.42 -26.91 21.19
CA SER A 180 6.53 -28.03 21.50
C SER A 180 6.36 -28.95 20.30
N CYS A 181 6.59 -30.25 20.54
CA CYS A 181 6.43 -31.32 19.57
C CYS A 181 5.52 -32.40 20.16
N ILE A 182 4.73 -33.04 19.29
CA ILE A 182 3.86 -34.18 19.65
C ILE A 182 4.25 -35.43 18.85
N ALA A 183 4.14 -36.60 19.48
CA ALA A 183 4.25 -37.90 18.82
C ALA A 183 3.25 -38.89 19.43
N LEU A 184 2.54 -39.60 18.55
CA LEU A 184 1.67 -40.72 18.92
C LEU A 184 2.32 -42.04 18.44
N PRO A 185 2.33 -43.09 19.28
CA PRO A 185 2.62 -44.46 18.86
C PRO A 185 1.54 -44.96 17.88
N LYS A 186 1.92 -45.88 16.99
CA LYS A 186 1.09 -46.45 15.91
C LYS A 186 -0.18 -47.15 16.42
N HIS A 187 -0.15 -47.70 17.62
CA HIS A 187 -1.29 -48.32 18.30
C HIS A 187 -2.10 -47.35 19.18
N GLY A 188 -1.76 -46.05 19.19
CA GLY A 188 -2.58 -44.98 19.78
C GLY A 188 -2.77 -45.03 21.30
N ARG A 189 -1.96 -45.83 22.03
CA ARG A 189 -2.13 -46.10 23.47
C ARG A 189 -1.88 -44.89 24.37
N PHE A 190 -0.90 -44.06 24.03
CA PHE A 190 -0.52 -42.87 24.80
C PHE A 190 0.02 -41.77 23.88
N ILE A 191 0.08 -40.53 24.36
CA ILE A 191 0.56 -39.35 23.65
C ILE A 191 1.87 -38.89 24.29
N ALA A 192 2.93 -38.72 23.51
CA ALA A 192 4.16 -38.08 23.95
C ALA A 192 4.14 -36.60 23.54
N TYR A 193 4.30 -35.70 24.51
CA TYR A 193 4.29 -34.25 24.30
C TYR A 193 5.49 -33.60 24.99
N SER A 194 6.29 -32.82 24.25
CA SER A 194 7.42 -32.07 24.83
C SER A 194 7.06 -30.61 25.14
N THR A 195 7.32 -30.19 26.38
CA THR A 195 7.70 -28.82 26.69
C THR A 195 9.23 -28.68 26.59
N GLU A 196 9.78 -27.48 26.75
CA GLU A 196 11.22 -27.18 26.62
C GLU A 196 12.14 -28.27 27.18
N ARG A 197 11.92 -28.68 28.43
CA ARG A 197 12.82 -29.60 29.17
C ARG A 197 12.13 -30.85 29.69
N THR A 198 10.86 -31.10 29.37
CA THR A 198 10.18 -32.35 29.73
C THR A 198 9.35 -32.93 28.60
N VAL A 199 9.56 -34.21 28.28
CA VAL A 199 8.56 -35.01 27.56
C VAL A 199 7.60 -35.59 28.60
N THR A 200 6.31 -35.30 28.44
CA THR A 200 5.22 -35.87 29.23
C THR A 200 4.50 -36.95 28.43
N PHE A 201 4.03 -37.99 29.11
CA PHE A 201 3.28 -39.09 28.52
C PHE A 201 1.86 -39.06 29.07
N TRP A 202 0.86 -39.15 28.18
CA TRP A 202 -0.57 -39.05 28.51
C TRP A 202 -1.32 -40.25 27.97
N ASP A 203 -2.25 -40.84 28.72
CA ASP A 203 -3.12 -41.89 28.19
C ASP A 203 -4.12 -41.28 27.21
N ASN A 204 -4.24 -41.84 26.00
CA ASN A 204 -5.14 -41.30 24.96
C ASN A 204 -6.62 -41.52 25.30
N SER A 205 -6.94 -42.54 26.11
CA SER A 205 -8.31 -42.91 26.50
C SER A 205 -8.75 -42.26 27.81
N THR A 206 -7.91 -42.29 28.84
CA THR A 206 -8.24 -41.76 30.18
C THR A 206 -7.78 -40.32 30.41
N ARG A 207 -6.91 -39.79 29.53
CA ARG A 207 -6.34 -38.42 29.58
C ARG A 207 -5.54 -38.14 30.86
N THR A 208 -5.10 -39.17 31.57
CA THR A 208 -4.21 -39.05 32.73
C THR A 208 -2.75 -39.03 32.30
N GLN A 209 -1.94 -38.19 32.94
CA GLN A 209 -0.48 -38.23 32.74
C GLN A 209 0.10 -39.55 33.28
N LEU A 210 0.67 -40.37 32.40
CA LEU A 210 1.32 -41.65 32.69
C LEU A 210 2.78 -41.48 33.17
N GLY A 211 3.42 -40.35 32.87
CA GLY A 211 4.77 -40.05 33.38
C GLY A 211 5.44 -38.84 32.74
N LEU A 212 6.74 -38.66 33.04
CA LEU A 212 7.59 -37.64 32.43
C LEU A 212 9.06 -38.10 32.27
N VAL A 213 9.77 -37.44 31.35
CA VAL A 213 11.22 -37.54 31.13
C VAL A 213 11.76 -36.12 31.06
N GLN A 214 12.61 -35.75 32.03
CA GLN A 214 13.22 -34.41 32.09
C GLN A 214 14.63 -34.41 31.48
N ARG A 215 15.01 -33.28 30.85
CA ARG A 215 16.36 -33.00 30.34
C ARG A 215 16.94 -31.73 30.95
N SER A 216 18.26 -31.58 30.83
CA SER A 216 19.03 -30.40 31.28
C SER A 216 19.11 -29.28 30.24
N GLN A 217 18.68 -29.54 29.01
CA GLN A 217 18.75 -28.64 27.86
C GLN A 217 17.54 -28.88 26.95
N ASP A 218 17.27 -27.91 26.07
CA ASP A 218 15.98 -27.80 25.42
C ASP A 218 15.79 -28.85 24.33
N ILE A 219 14.59 -29.45 24.30
CA ILE A 219 14.17 -30.51 23.39
C ILE A 219 13.82 -29.87 22.04
N ARG A 220 14.33 -30.48 20.96
CA ARG A 220 14.14 -30.00 19.58
C ARG A 220 13.44 -30.99 18.67
N SER A 221 13.30 -32.25 19.07
CA SER A 221 12.50 -33.25 18.37
C SER A 221 12.25 -34.49 19.25
N ILE A 222 11.12 -35.16 19.02
CA ILE A 222 10.78 -36.47 19.56
C ILE A 222 10.30 -37.39 18.42
N ALA A 223 10.62 -38.68 18.50
CA ALA A 223 10.16 -39.70 17.56
C ALA A 223 9.93 -41.03 18.29
N VAL A 224 8.84 -41.73 17.98
CA VAL A 224 8.52 -43.06 18.52
C VAL A 224 8.86 -44.13 17.46
N SER A 225 9.33 -45.29 17.88
CA SER A 225 9.67 -46.40 16.97
C SER A 225 8.41 -47.07 16.38
N PRO A 226 8.47 -47.69 15.19
CA PRO A 226 7.29 -48.29 14.53
C PRO A 226 6.65 -49.49 15.25
N ASP A 227 7.31 -50.02 16.28
CA ASP A 227 6.86 -51.07 17.19
C ASP A 227 6.35 -50.52 18.55
N ASP A 228 6.21 -49.19 18.66
CA ASP A 228 5.76 -48.44 19.84
C ASP A 228 6.60 -48.64 21.11
N ARG A 229 7.77 -49.28 20.97
CA ARG A 229 8.59 -49.73 22.09
C ARG A 229 9.60 -48.69 22.58
N TYR A 230 10.07 -47.79 21.72
CA TYR A 230 11.11 -46.82 22.06
C TYR A 230 10.71 -45.41 21.68
N ILE A 231 11.14 -44.43 22.49
CA ILE A 231 11.14 -43.02 22.09
C ILE A 231 12.57 -42.51 21.98
N ALA A 232 12.90 -41.87 20.87
CA ALA A 232 14.09 -41.06 20.69
C ALA A 232 13.75 -39.59 20.99
N VAL A 233 14.55 -38.95 21.84
CA VAL A 233 14.44 -37.54 22.20
C VAL A 233 15.74 -36.83 21.84
N GLY A 234 15.68 -35.78 21.03
CA GLY A 234 16.81 -34.93 20.66
C GLY A 234 16.71 -33.54 21.27
N GLY A 235 17.85 -32.94 21.62
CA GLY A 235 17.92 -31.59 22.20
C GLY A 235 19.27 -30.90 22.00
N GLU A 236 19.38 -29.67 22.49
CA GLU A 236 20.55 -28.80 22.23
C GLU A 236 21.87 -29.28 22.87
N ASP A 237 21.81 -30.20 23.83
CA ASP A 237 22.98 -30.84 24.44
C ASP A 237 23.77 -31.77 23.49
N LYS A 238 23.36 -31.84 22.21
CA LYS A 238 23.95 -32.66 21.13
C LYS A 238 23.86 -34.17 21.41
N LYS A 239 22.94 -34.60 22.26
CA LYS A 239 22.71 -36.02 22.60
C LYS A 239 21.29 -36.44 22.24
N ILE A 240 21.17 -37.58 21.56
CA ILE A 240 19.90 -38.30 21.42
C ILE A 240 19.80 -39.28 22.58
N ILE A 241 18.68 -39.26 23.30
CA ILE A 241 18.35 -40.24 24.33
C ILE A 241 17.29 -41.17 23.75
N VAL A 242 17.55 -42.48 23.74
CA VAL A 242 16.54 -43.50 23.43
C VAL A 242 16.07 -44.13 24.75
N LYS A 243 14.76 -44.20 24.97
CA LYS A 243 14.15 -44.79 26.18
C LYS A 243 13.12 -45.85 25.79
N ASP A 244 13.19 -47.02 26.43
CA ASP A 244 12.19 -48.08 26.30
C ASP A 244 10.89 -47.69 27.03
N LEU A 245 9.76 -47.93 26.38
CA LEU A 245 8.39 -47.56 26.74
C LEU A 245 7.61 -48.75 27.31
N SER A 246 8.14 -49.96 27.26
CA SER A 246 7.48 -51.19 27.74
C SER A 246 7.12 -51.17 29.23
N HIS A 247 7.81 -50.36 30.04
CA HIS A 247 7.51 -50.16 31.46
C HIS A 247 6.34 -49.20 31.75
N ILE A 248 5.63 -48.71 30.72
CA ILE A 248 4.40 -47.91 30.89
C ILE A 248 3.21 -48.87 31.09
N GLU A 249 3.00 -49.28 32.33
CA GLU A 249 1.83 -50.08 32.75
C GLU A 249 0.62 -49.18 33.03
N THR A 250 -0.54 -49.58 32.52
CA THR A 250 -1.82 -48.87 32.66
C THR A 250 -2.51 -49.30 33.95
N SER A 251 -2.34 -48.51 35.01
CA SER A 251 -2.84 -48.76 36.38
C SER A 251 -4.37 -48.65 36.50
N THR A 252 -5.06 -49.74 36.19
CA THR A 252 -6.51 -49.89 36.36
C THR A 252 -6.86 -50.27 37.80
N GLY A 253 -6.90 -49.30 38.72
CA GLY A 253 -7.47 -49.54 40.06
C GLY A 253 -7.19 -48.51 41.16
N ALA A 254 -8.28 -47.96 41.69
CA ALA A 254 -8.50 -47.49 43.07
C ALA A 254 -7.52 -46.52 43.78
N GLN A 255 -8.08 -45.35 44.16
CA GLN A 255 -7.66 -44.43 45.23
C GLN A 255 -6.30 -43.73 45.08
N GLY A 256 -6.29 -42.42 45.35
CA GLY A 256 -5.14 -41.54 45.10
C GLY A 256 -4.33 -41.15 46.33
N GLN A 257 -3.03 -40.93 46.12
CA GLN A 257 -2.20 -39.99 46.88
C GLN A 257 -1.26 -39.26 45.93
N GLN A 258 -1.00 -37.98 46.18
CA GLN A 258 0.08 -37.24 45.52
C GLN A 258 1.43 -37.73 46.07
N ASN A 259 2.30 -38.28 45.23
CA ASN A 259 3.69 -38.59 45.57
C ASN A 259 4.59 -38.59 44.33
N SER A 260 5.08 -37.41 43.95
CA SER A 260 5.99 -37.22 42.82
C SER A 260 7.48 -37.33 43.22
N GLN A 261 7.96 -38.55 43.46
CA GLN A 261 9.42 -38.79 43.49
C GLN A 261 9.97 -38.96 42.06
N PRO A 262 11.04 -38.23 41.68
CA PRO A 262 11.70 -38.44 40.39
C PRO A 262 12.49 -39.76 40.38
N TRP A 263 12.49 -40.44 39.24
CA TRP A 263 13.14 -41.73 39.07
C TRP A 263 14.67 -41.59 39.01
N LYS A 264 15.39 -42.45 39.75
CA LYS A 264 16.86 -42.38 39.86
C LYS A 264 17.55 -42.92 38.60
N SER A 265 18.56 -42.20 38.11
CA SER A 265 19.51 -42.71 37.13
C SER A 265 20.61 -43.57 37.78
N ALA A 266 21.11 -44.55 37.04
CA ALA A 266 22.29 -45.34 37.44
C ALA A 266 23.59 -44.53 37.24
N ARG A 267 24.61 -44.81 38.06
CA ARG A 267 25.92 -44.12 38.04
C ARG A 267 26.94 -44.86 37.18
N HIS A 268 27.61 -44.11 36.31
CA HIS A 268 29.08 -44.03 36.13
C HIS A 268 29.33 -42.54 35.74
N GLY A 269 30.28 -41.78 36.28
CA GLY A 269 31.73 -42.04 36.40
C GLY A 269 32.43 -41.41 35.18
N ASP A 270 33.23 -40.34 35.26
CA ASP A 270 33.86 -39.67 36.41
C ASP A 270 34.12 -38.13 36.19
N ASN A 271 34.49 -37.43 37.28
CA ASN A 271 35.31 -36.20 37.38
C ASN A 271 34.94 -34.86 36.67
N LEU A 272 34.31 -33.95 37.43
CA LEU A 272 34.84 -32.68 38.00
C LEU A 272 35.98 -31.88 37.29
N PRO A 273 36.12 -30.53 37.50
CA PRO A 273 35.13 -29.51 37.90
C PRO A 273 35.32 -28.07 37.32
N ASN A 274 34.42 -27.14 37.72
CA ASN A 274 34.58 -25.67 37.83
C ASN A 274 34.69 -24.81 36.53
N SER A 275 34.24 -23.54 36.50
CA SER A 275 33.63 -22.68 37.55
C SER A 275 32.53 -21.76 36.97
N SER A 276 31.65 -21.25 37.84
CA SER A 276 30.58 -20.29 37.55
C SER A 276 30.93 -18.87 38.05
N PRO A 277 30.32 -17.80 37.47
CA PRO A 277 30.40 -16.44 38.01
C PRO A 277 29.35 -16.19 39.12
N GLU A 278 29.53 -15.12 39.91
CA GLU A 278 28.52 -14.62 40.86
C GLU A 278 28.34 -13.08 40.81
N ASN A 279 27.26 -12.62 41.44
CA ASN A 279 26.71 -11.26 41.35
C ASN A 279 27.26 -10.28 42.42
N PRO A 280 27.07 -8.96 42.23
CA PRO A 280 27.23 -7.95 43.28
C PRO A 280 25.97 -7.80 44.16
N LEU A 281 26.12 -7.27 45.39
CA LEU A 281 25.33 -6.13 45.91
C LEU A 281 25.66 -5.69 47.36
N GLU A 282 25.21 -4.48 47.68
CA GLU A 282 24.64 -3.99 48.96
C GLU A 282 25.46 -3.25 50.06
N LEU A 283 24.77 -2.24 50.65
CA LEU A 283 24.93 -1.59 51.98
C LEU A 283 26.19 -0.72 52.28
N GLN A 284 26.18 0.33 53.13
CA GLN A 284 25.17 1.35 53.53
C GLN A 284 25.86 2.44 54.41
N GLY A 285 25.32 3.66 54.56
CA GLY A 285 25.59 4.54 55.73
C GLY A 285 26.27 5.92 55.53
N LEU A 286 26.03 6.82 56.49
CA LEU A 286 26.47 8.25 56.63
C LEU A 286 26.72 8.53 58.16
N PRO A 287 26.95 9.77 58.64
CA PRO A 287 28.00 10.78 58.35
C PRO A 287 28.72 11.32 59.63
N TYR A 288 29.78 12.16 59.52
CA TYR A 288 30.07 13.25 60.51
C TYR A 288 31.01 14.36 59.96
N VAL A 289 31.44 15.31 60.82
CA VAL A 289 31.64 16.75 60.52
C VAL A 289 32.89 17.41 61.21
N ASP A 290 33.46 18.44 60.56
CA ASP A 290 34.35 19.59 60.98
C ASP A 290 35.79 19.43 61.57
N ASP A 291 36.78 20.10 60.92
CA ASP A 291 37.40 21.42 61.28
C ASP A 291 38.96 21.65 61.26
N HIS A 292 39.35 22.92 60.98
CA HIS A 292 40.62 23.67 61.20
C HIS A 292 41.95 23.18 60.51
N ILE A 293 42.76 23.97 59.73
CA ILE A 293 43.49 25.27 59.93
C ILE A 293 44.76 25.11 60.84
N PRO A 294 45.96 25.75 60.64
CA PRO A 294 46.48 26.69 59.60
C PRO A 294 47.89 26.34 58.99
N LEU A 295 48.44 27.19 58.08
CA LEU A 295 49.76 27.88 58.20
C LEU A 295 50.12 28.77 56.97
N SER A 296 51.01 29.76 57.14
CA SER A 296 51.37 30.81 56.15
C SER A 296 52.65 31.58 56.57
N PRO A 297 53.16 32.61 55.83
CA PRO A 297 52.89 33.07 54.45
C PRO A 297 54.08 32.72 53.51
N PRO A 298 55.12 33.54 53.12
CA PRO A 298 55.38 35.00 53.14
C PRO A 298 55.83 35.66 51.79
N HIS A 299 55.34 36.88 51.51
CA HIS A 299 55.91 37.92 50.60
C HIS A 299 56.02 37.65 49.07
N ARG A 300 55.84 38.64 48.16
CA ARG A 300 55.74 40.11 48.30
C ARG A 300 54.94 40.77 47.14
N ASP A 301 54.32 41.92 47.41
CA ASP A 301 53.89 43.10 46.58
C ASP A 301 53.64 42.90 45.04
N GLU A 302 52.53 43.30 44.37
CA GLU A 302 51.28 44.03 44.71
C GLU A 302 50.10 43.47 43.82
N GLY A 303 48.95 44.09 43.42
CA GLY A 303 48.39 45.45 43.44
C GLY A 303 46.92 45.52 42.89
N ALA A 304 46.46 46.66 42.30
CA ALA A 304 45.04 46.97 41.97
C ALA A 304 44.84 47.78 40.64
N ALA A 305 43.66 47.90 39.96
CA ALA A 305 42.41 47.10 39.90
C ALA A 305 41.45 47.50 38.72
N LYS A 306 40.60 46.54 38.28
CA LYS A 306 39.19 46.58 37.77
C LYS A 306 38.62 47.54 36.66
N LEU A 307 37.96 46.87 35.69
CA LEU A 307 36.63 47.12 35.04
C LEU A 307 36.39 48.03 33.78
N SER A 308 35.98 47.37 32.69
CA SER A 308 34.76 47.56 31.83
C SER A 308 34.35 48.91 31.18
N SER A 309 34.28 48.89 29.82
CA SER A 309 33.09 49.27 28.99
C SER A 309 32.74 50.79 28.78
N LEU A 310 32.38 51.38 27.60
CA LEU A 310 31.34 51.20 26.52
C LEU A 310 30.17 52.26 26.55
N PRO A 311 29.19 52.34 25.58
CA PRO A 311 29.42 52.93 24.23
C PRO A 311 28.25 53.72 23.52
N ARG A 312 28.49 54.97 23.04
CA ARG A 312 28.20 55.55 21.68
C ARG A 312 26.74 56.31 21.47
N THR A 313 25.84 56.85 20.53
CA THR A 313 25.45 57.16 19.06
C THR A 313 24.80 58.52 18.68
N ALA A 314 24.94 58.89 17.38
CA ALA A 314 23.95 59.38 16.37
C ALA A 314 22.96 60.52 16.66
N ASP A 315 22.36 61.23 15.69
CA ASP A 315 22.48 61.48 14.21
C ASP A 315 21.61 62.75 13.94
N SER A 316 21.29 63.23 12.71
CA SER A 316 21.43 64.62 12.16
C SER A 316 20.29 65.68 12.03
N VAL A 317 20.61 66.99 12.24
CA VAL A 317 20.01 68.26 11.67
C VAL A 317 21.07 69.38 11.50
N LEU A 318 21.06 70.16 10.39
CA LEU A 318 22.08 71.17 9.99
C LEU A 318 21.57 72.60 10.24
N LEU A 319 22.22 73.30 11.15
CA LEU A 319 22.43 74.74 11.03
C LEU A 319 23.91 74.95 10.74
N SER A 320 24.26 75.96 9.95
CA SER A 320 25.64 76.45 9.82
C SER A 320 25.82 77.78 10.58
N PRO A 321 25.75 77.77 11.92
CA PRO A 321 26.06 78.96 12.71
C PRO A 321 27.57 79.26 12.58
N LEU A 322 27.96 80.51 12.80
CA LEU A 322 29.36 80.84 13.00
C LEU A 322 29.88 80.04 14.20
N HIS A 323 30.90 79.18 14.01
CA HIS A 323 31.46 78.36 15.08
C HIS A 323 31.83 79.25 16.29
N PRO A 324 31.15 79.08 17.45
CA PRO A 324 31.66 79.65 18.69
C PRO A 324 32.86 78.79 19.10
N THR A 325 34.06 79.24 18.71
CA THR A 325 35.30 78.74 19.33
C THR A 325 35.28 79.17 20.78
N PHE A 326 34.73 78.31 21.64
CA PHE A 326 34.68 78.52 23.08
C PHE A 326 36.10 78.80 23.58
N PRO A 327 36.38 79.96 24.21
CA PRO A 327 37.68 80.19 24.82
C PRO A 327 37.80 79.19 25.97
N GLU A 328 38.80 78.31 25.89
CA GLU A 328 38.99 77.27 26.90
C GLU A 328 39.12 77.91 28.29
N PRO A 329 38.27 77.52 29.26
CA PRO A 329 38.45 77.89 30.65
C PRO A 329 39.78 77.33 31.14
N ASP A 330 40.71 78.23 31.48
CA ASP A 330 42.12 77.91 31.73
C ASP A 330 42.28 77.02 32.99
N PHE A 331 42.23 75.70 32.77
CA PHE A 331 42.45 74.67 33.78
C PHE A 331 43.95 74.57 34.06
N GLN A 332 44.48 75.51 34.84
CA GLN A 332 45.85 75.51 35.33
C GLN A 332 46.05 74.43 36.41
N ILE A 333 46.01 73.16 35.97
CA ILE A 333 46.27 71.93 36.73
C ILE A 333 47.33 71.10 35.98
N ASP A 334 48.06 70.25 36.69
CA ASP A 334 49.11 69.45 36.05
C ASP A 334 48.54 68.36 35.12
N SER A 335 49.38 67.87 34.21
CA SER A 335 48.98 66.89 33.18
C SER A 335 48.60 65.52 33.75
N ALA A 336 49.03 65.14 34.96
CA ALA A 336 48.64 63.88 35.59
C ALA A 336 47.24 63.97 36.20
N THR A 337 46.93 65.09 36.85
CA THR A 337 45.60 65.45 37.34
C THR A 337 44.62 65.61 36.17
N PHE A 338 45.01 66.30 35.09
CA PHE A 338 44.19 66.43 33.88
C PHE A 338 43.94 65.08 33.19
N ASN A 339 44.96 64.22 33.07
CA ASN A 339 44.80 62.91 32.44
C ASN A 339 43.97 61.92 33.28
N SER A 340 44.13 61.91 34.62
CA SER A 340 43.31 61.06 35.51
C SER A 340 41.84 61.50 35.52
N TRP A 341 41.56 62.80 35.52
CA TRP A 341 40.20 63.35 35.33
C TRP A 341 39.64 63.00 33.95
N LYS A 342 40.44 63.09 32.87
CA LYS A 342 40.07 62.67 31.51
C LYS A 342 39.83 61.15 31.38
N GLN A 343 40.40 60.34 32.27
CA GLN A 343 40.15 58.90 32.39
C GLN A 343 39.03 58.55 33.40
N ASP A 344 38.30 59.55 33.89
CA ASP A 344 37.23 59.46 34.89
C ASP A 344 37.63 58.85 36.25
N GLN A 345 38.92 58.86 36.58
CA GLN A 345 39.47 58.41 37.87
C GLN A 345 39.25 59.48 38.94
N LEU A 346 37.99 59.87 39.17
CA LEU A 346 37.62 61.05 39.95
C LEU A 346 38.17 61.05 41.38
N THR A 347 38.20 59.91 42.07
CA THR A 347 38.77 59.79 43.43
C THR A 347 40.30 59.98 43.43
N TYR A 348 40.99 59.58 42.37
CA TYR A 348 42.43 59.78 42.24
C TYR A 348 42.75 61.24 41.85
N ALA A 349 41.97 61.83 40.95
CA ALA A 349 42.05 63.26 40.64
C ALA A 349 41.72 64.16 41.85
N GLU A 350 40.74 63.77 42.68
CA GLU A 350 40.43 64.43 43.97
C GLU A 350 41.64 64.38 44.90
N ALA A 351 42.24 63.20 45.08
CA ALA A 351 43.41 63.02 45.95
C ALA A 351 44.62 63.84 45.47
N LEU A 352 44.89 63.87 44.16
CA LEU A 352 45.94 64.70 43.56
C LEU A 352 45.69 66.20 43.78
N LEU A 353 44.46 66.68 43.54
CA LEU A 353 44.08 68.07 43.81
C LEU A 353 44.16 68.41 45.30
N THR A 354 43.78 67.49 46.18
CA THR A 354 43.90 67.64 47.64
C THR A 354 45.36 67.72 48.09
N ALA A 355 46.25 66.91 47.52
CA ALA A 355 47.68 67.00 47.76
C ALA A 355 48.28 68.33 47.25
N ALA A 356 47.89 68.79 46.05
CA ALA A 356 48.34 70.05 45.48
C ALA A 356 47.89 71.28 46.29
N ILE A 357 46.69 71.23 46.88
CA ILE A 357 46.14 72.27 47.76
C ILE A 357 46.80 72.26 49.15
N ALA A 358 47.30 71.12 49.62
CA ALA A 358 47.95 71.01 50.93
C ALA A 358 49.35 71.65 50.99
N VAL A 359 49.94 72.04 49.84
CA VAL A 359 51.27 72.67 49.77
C VAL A 359 51.23 74.09 50.38
N PRO A 360 52.03 74.40 51.41
CA PRO A 360 52.02 75.72 52.04
C PRO A 360 52.32 76.85 51.04
N ARG A 361 51.52 77.94 51.13
CA ARG A 361 51.47 79.11 50.22
C ARG A 361 50.74 78.90 48.88
N ASN A 362 50.25 77.71 48.54
CA ASN A 362 49.52 77.50 47.27
C ASN A 362 48.05 77.95 47.35
N THR A 363 47.78 79.25 47.19
CA THR A 363 46.41 79.81 47.19
C THR A 363 45.78 79.88 45.79
N SER A 364 46.10 78.94 44.89
CA SER A 364 45.56 78.93 43.52
C SER A 364 44.05 78.61 43.52
N HIS A 365 43.24 79.60 43.13
CA HIS A 365 41.79 79.45 43.04
C HIS A 365 41.36 78.43 41.97
N HIS A 366 42.20 78.17 40.95
CA HIS A 366 41.97 77.13 39.94
C HIS A 366 41.96 75.74 40.56
N LEU A 367 42.83 75.45 41.55
CA LEU A 367 42.87 74.14 42.21
C LEU A 367 41.62 73.88 43.05
N PHE A 368 41.20 74.86 43.85
CA PHE A 368 39.94 74.76 44.62
C PHE A 368 38.72 74.63 43.69
N ALA A 369 38.66 75.39 42.59
CA ALA A 369 37.58 75.31 41.62
C ALA A 369 37.53 73.93 40.91
N SER A 370 38.68 73.39 40.52
CA SER A 370 38.79 72.04 39.95
C SER A 370 38.38 70.96 40.96
N ARG A 371 38.85 71.03 42.21
CA ARG A 371 38.47 70.04 43.24
C ARG A 371 36.99 70.10 43.57
N ALA A 372 36.43 71.30 43.67
CA ALA A 372 34.99 71.49 43.86
C ALA A 372 34.16 70.78 42.77
N LEU A 373 34.60 70.88 41.52
CA LEU A 373 33.94 70.25 40.39
C LEU A 373 34.10 68.72 40.39
N VAL A 374 35.28 68.19 40.70
CA VAL A 374 35.52 66.75 40.86
C VAL A 374 34.68 66.17 42.01
N ARG A 375 34.64 66.84 43.17
CA ARG A 375 33.79 66.48 44.31
C ARG A 375 32.29 66.55 43.99
N ALA A 376 31.87 67.53 43.19
CA ALA A 376 30.49 67.58 42.69
C ALA A 376 30.17 66.37 41.80
N ARG A 377 31.09 65.91 40.95
CA ARG A 377 30.91 64.68 40.16
C ARG A 377 30.91 63.41 41.03
N LEU A 378 31.67 63.38 42.12
CA LEU A 378 31.61 62.33 43.16
C LEU A 378 30.33 62.38 44.03
N ARG A 379 29.46 63.39 43.83
CA ARG A 379 28.24 63.66 44.64
C ARG A 379 28.53 64.07 46.09
N GLU A 380 29.75 64.51 46.40
CA GLU A 380 30.15 65.03 47.71
C GLU A 380 29.70 66.49 47.87
N TRP A 381 28.39 66.74 47.77
CA TRP A 381 27.85 68.08 47.52
C TRP A 381 28.25 69.13 48.55
N ASP A 382 28.36 68.77 49.82
CA ASP A 382 28.79 69.69 50.89
C ASP A 382 30.27 70.09 50.78
N ALA A 383 31.15 69.13 50.48
CA ALA A 383 32.58 69.40 50.28
C ALA A 383 32.82 70.18 48.97
N ALA A 384 32.08 69.83 47.91
CA ALA A 384 32.06 70.54 46.63
C ALA A 384 31.60 72.00 46.77
N LEU A 385 30.52 72.24 47.53
CA LEU A 385 30.00 73.57 47.81
C LEU A 385 31.02 74.42 48.58
N LEU A 386 31.65 73.85 49.60
CA LEU A 386 32.64 74.54 50.43
C LEU A 386 33.90 74.92 49.63
N ASP A 387 34.44 74.02 48.81
CA ASP A 387 35.56 74.32 47.92
C ASP A 387 35.19 75.36 46.85
N ALA A 388 33.97 75.30 46.30
CA ALA A 388 33.50 76.27 45.31
C ALA A 388 33.34 77.67 45.90
N GLU A 389 32.78 77.79 47.11
CA GLU A 389 32.69 79.07 47.82
C GLU A 389 34.06 79.63 48.18
N GLN A 390 34.99 78.77 48.62
CA GLN A 390 36.37 79.18 48.91
C GLN A 390 37.10 79.65 47.64
N ALA A 391 36.92 78.97 46.50
CA ALA A 391 37.45 79.41 45.21
C ALA A 391 36.89 80.79 44.79
N ILE A 392 35.56 80.97 44.82
CA ILE A 392 34.91 82.25 44.48
C ILE A 392 35.38 83.39 45.39
N LYS A 393 35.64 83.09 46.67
CA LYS A 393 36.11 84.05 47.68
C LYS A 393 37.55 84.51 47.44
N VAL A 394 38.41 83.65 46.88
CA VAL A 394 39.78 84.03 46.46
C VAL A 394 39.71 84.79 45.14
N GLN A 395 39.07 84.24 44.11
CA GLN A 395 38.85 84.90 42.83
C GLN A 395 37.63 84.31 42.11
N PRO A 396 36.62 85.12 41.75
CA PRO A 396 35.47 84.69 40.96
C PRO A 396 35.87 84.08 39.59
N SER A 397 35.77 82.76 39.45
CA SER A 397 36.02 82.04 38.19
C SER A 397 34.81 81.26 37.70
N VAL A 398 34.69 81.10 36.38
CA VAL A 398 33.59 80.39 35.70
C VAL A 398 33.38 78.98 36.28
N ILE A 399 34.48 78.22 36.44
CA ILE A 399 34.50 76.84 36.96
C ILE A 399 33.94 76.78 38.39
N ALA A 400 34.28 77.76 39.26
CA ALA A 400 33.83 77.74 40.65
C ALA A 400 32.31 78.04 40.78
N TYR A 401 31.75 78.93 39.95
CA TYR A 401 30.29 79.15 39.93
C TYR A 401 29.53 77.92 39.38
N ILE A 402 30.11 77.22 38.40
CA ILE A 402 29.58 75.95 37.88
C ILE A 402 29.52 74.89 39.00
N ALA A 403 30.65 74.65 39.67
CA ALA A 403 30.73 73.68 40.77
C ALA A 403 29.76 74.02 41.91
N LYS A 404 29.66 75.30 42.30
CA LYS A 404 28.70 75.77 43.31
C LYS A 404 27.25 75.51 42.90
N SER A 405 26.89 75.77 41.63
CA SER A 405 25.54 75.52 41.13
C SER A 405 25.20 74.03 41.14
N MET A 406 26.10 73.18 40.62
CA MET A 406 25.95 71.72 40.62
C MET A 406 25.78 71.17 42.04
N ALA A 407 26.58 71.64 43.00
CA ALA A 407 26.47 71.25 44.41
C ALA A 407 25.13 71.67 45.05
N LEU A 408 24.68 72.92 44.82
CA LEU A 408 23.39 73.40 45.35
C LEU A 408 22.21 72.61 44.78
N VAL A 409 22.20 72.30 43.48
CA VAL A 409 21.14 71.50 42.87
C VAL A 409 21.22 70.04 43.29
N GLY A 410 22.42 69.48 43.47
CA GLY A 410 22.64 68.14 44.03
C GLY A 410 22.10 67.96 45.45
N LYS A 411 22.15 69.01 46.28
CA LYS A 411 21.49 69.08 47.61
C LYS A 411 19.98 69.34 47.53
N GLY A 412 19.40 69.52 46.34
CA GLY A 412 17.99 69.85 46.15
C GLY A 412 17.64 71.35 46.23
N GLU A 413 18.61 72.23 46.49
CA GLU A 413 18.41 73.69 46.61
C GLU A 413 18.34 74.39 45.23
N ARG A 414 17.55 73.82 44.31
CA ARG A 414 17.43 74.15 42.87
C ARG A 414 17.45 75.65 42.58
N HIS A 415 16.58 76.41 43.23
CA HIS A 415 16.45 77.86 42.99
C HIS A 415 17.72 78.65 43.34
N LYS A 416 18.50 78.23 44.35
CA LYS A 416 19.80 78.85 44.68
C LYS A 416 20.88 78.46 43.66
N GLY A 417 20.84 77.23 43.14
CA GLY A 417 21.69 76.78 42.04
C GLY A 417 21.43 77.59 40.75
N TYR A 418 20.18 77.65 40.30
CA TYR A 418 19.77 78.44 39.12
C TYR A 418 20.23 79.90 39.24
N ARG A 419 19.97 80.55 40.39
CA ARG A 419 20.40 81.92 40.65
C ARG A 419 21.93 82.08 40.67
N THR A 420 22.68 81.05 41.03
CA THR A 420 24.15 81.03 40.95
C THR A 420 24.63 80.98 39.49
N CYS A 421 23.98 80.21 38.61
CA CYS A 421 24.22 80.26 37.17
C CYS A 421 23.88 81.64 36.58
N ASP A 422 22.75 82.25 36.97
CA ASP A 422 22.36 83.58 36.47
C ASP A 422 23.36 84.67 36.87
N ILE A 423 23.86 84.62 38.11
CA ILE A 423 24.93 85.51 38.59
C ILE A 423 26.24 85.29 37.82
N ALA A 424 26.54 84.08 37.35
CA ALA A 424 27.70 83.82 36.51
C ALA A 424 27.52 84.36 35.09
N VAL A 425 26.37 84.08 34.46
CA VAL A 425 26.02 84.58 33.11
C VAL A 425 26.11 86.11 33.05
N ALA A 426 25.62 86.81 34.09
CA ALA A 426 25.67 88.27 34.16
C ALA A 426 27.06 88.86 34.49
N ARG A 427 28.09 88.04 34.75
CA ARG A 427 29.39 88.48 35.31
C ARG A 427 30.61 88.16 34.45
N PHE A 428 30.48 87.28 33.45
CA PHE A 428 31.57 86.89 32.57
C PHE A 428 31.32 87.31 31.11
N HIS A 429 32.39 87.39 30.31
CA HIS A 429 32.37 87.93 28.95
C HIS A 429 31.43 87.15 28.01
N PRO A 430 30.80 87.77 26.99
CA PRO A 430 29.86 87.11 26.07
C PRO A 430 30.36 85.79 25.45
N SER A 431 31.66 85.65 25.22
CA SER A 431 32.30 84.41 24.74
C SER A 431 32.15 83.20 25.67
N HIS A 432 31.77 83.39 26.93
CA HIS A 432 31.46 82.33 27.90
C HIS A 432 29.95 82.22 28.22
N VAL A 433 29.11 83.12 27.71
CA VAL A 433 27.67 83.14 28.02
C VAL A 433 26.98 81.89 27.45
N THR A 434 27.24 81.53 26.20
CA THR A 434 26.68 80.31 25.58
C THR A 434 27.05 79.04 26.37
N PHE A 435 28.30 78.96 26.84
CA PHE A 435 28.81 77.86 27.66
C PHE A 435 28.14 77.79 29.05
N LEU A 436 27.90 78.94 29.68
CA LEU A 436 27.20 79.03 30.96
C LEU A 436 25.70 78.75 30.84
N LEU A 437 25.05 79.14 29.74
CA LEU A 437 23.67 78.78 29.43
C LEU A 437 23.51 77.27 29.20
N LEU A 438 24.46 76.66 28.48
CA LEU A 438 24.51 75.22 28.27
C LEU A 438 24.56 74.45 29.60
N ILE A 439 25.46 74.86 30.50
CA ILE A 439 25.58 74.25 31.83
C ILE A 439 24.35 74.53 32.70
N LYS A 440 23.74 75.72 32.60
CA LYS A 440 22.46 76.00 33.26
C LYS A 440 21.37 75.03 32.80
N ALA A 441 21.28 74.73 31.50
CA ALA A 441 20.33 73.75 30.98
C ALA A 441 20.62 72.32 31.47
N ILE A 442 21.88 71.88 31.50
CA ILE A 442 22.29 70.60 32.12
C ILE A 442 21.83 70.51 33.58
N VAL A 443 21.96 71.60 34.34
CA VAL A 443 21.54 71.69 35.74
C VAL A 443 20.00 71.69 35.91
N VAL A 444 19.25 72.33 35.01
CA VAL A 444 17.77 72.25 34.95
C VAL A 444 17.31 70.85 34.56
N PHE A 445 18.01 70.19 33.63
CA PHE A 445 17.73 68.82 33.24
C PHE A 445 17.90 67.85 34.41
N MET A 446 18.98 67.99 35.18
CA MET A 446 19.25 67.22 36.39
C MET A 446 18.20 67.43 37.51
N ALA A 447 17.45 68.53 37.47
CA ALA A 447 16.29 68.77 38.35
C ALA A 447 15.01 68.06 37.86
N GLY A 448 14.98 67.54 36.63
CA GLY A 448 13.83 66.85 36.04
C GLY A 448 12.86 67.76 35.27
N GLU A 449 13.24 69.03 35.05
CA GLU A 449 12.47 70.01 34.25
C GLU A 449 12.84 69.88 32.75
N HIS A 450 12.82 68.64 32.24
CA HIS A 450 13.50 68.24 30.99
C HIS A 450 13.11 69.07 29.75
N ASN A 451 11.84 69.43 29.59
CA ASN A 451 11.38 70.19 28.42
C ASN A 451 11.93 71.64 28.44
N ASP A 452 11.97 72.26 29.62
CA ASP A 452 12.47 73.62 29.85
C ASP A 452 14.01 73.69 29.82
N ALA A 453 14.69 72.57 30.07
CA ALA A 453 16.12 72.42 29.77
C ALA A 453 16.37 72.33 28.25
N ILE A 454 15.62 71.49 27.52
CA ILE A 454 15.79 71.28 26.08
C ILE A 454 15.48 72.57 25.30
N SER A 455 14.44 73.32 25.65
CA SER A 455 14.09 74.59 24.99
C SER A 455 15.03 75.78 25.30
N ARG A 456 16.16 75.55 25.97
CA ARG A 456 17.15 76.58 26.33
C ARG A 456 18.56 76.30 25.80
N VAL A 457 18.67 75.38 24.84
CA VAL A 457 19.95 74.96 24.26
C VAL A 457 19.87 75.00 22.73
N ASP A 458 20.64 75.91 22.13
CA ASP A 458 20.82 75.99 20.68
C ASP A 458 21.95 75.07 20.16
N ASP A 459 22.61 74.31 21.06
CA ASP A 459 23.68 73.37 20.73
C ASP A 459 23.12 71.98 20.37
N LEU A 460 23.47 71.50 19.18
CA LEU A 460 22.97 70.26 18.58
C LEU A 460 23.39 68.99 19.36
N ILE A 461 24.62 68.96 19.90
CA ILE A 461 25.15 67.78 20.61
C ILE A 461 24.54 67.68 22.01
N ALA A 462 24.48 68.79 22.74
CA ALA A 462 23.87 68.81 24.06
C ALA A 462 22.36 68.53 23.99
N THR A 463 21.69 69.01 22.93
CA THR A 463 20.29 68.67 22.64
C THR A 463 20.11 67.17 22.39
N ALA A 464 20.96 66.54 21.58
CA ALA A 464 20.95 65.08 21.39
C ALA A 464 21.16 64.31 22.70
N TYR A 465 22.09 64.74 23.56
CA TYR A 465 22.34 64.09 24.85
C TYR A 465 21.15 64.25 25.82
N MET A 466 20.52 65.43 25.87
CA MET A 466 19.30 65.63 26.67
C MET A 466 18.13 64.77 26.15
N TYR A 467 17.98 64.59 24.84
CA TYR A 467 17.01 63.65 24.28
C TYR A 467 17.34 62.18 24.61
N LEU A 468 18.61 61.76 24.63
CA LEU A 468 19.04 60.44 25.13
C LEU A 468 18.64 60.20 26.59
N LEU A 469 18.95 61.16 27.48
CA LEU A 469 18.59 61.06 28.89
C LEU A 469 17.07 61.04 29.08
N LEU A 470 16.33 61.85 28.30
CA LEU A 470 14.87 61.88 28.32
C LEU A 470 14.28 60.55 27.82
N ALA A 471 14.82 59.99 26.73
CA ALA A 471 14.42 58.69 26.20
C ALA A 471 14.67 57.57 27.23
N THR A 472 15.82 57.59 27.89
CA THR A 472 16.18 56.63 28.95
C THR A 472 15.23 56.74 30.16
N SER A 473 14.89 57.97 30.58
CA SER A 473 13.90 58.24 31.62
C SER A 473 12.48 57.79 31.22
N ARG A 474 12.10 57.95 29.94
CA ARG A 474 10.83 57.45 29.38
C ARG A 474 10.80 55.91 29.34
N MET A 475 11.90 55.24 28.97
CA MET A 475 12.03 53.77 29.03
C MET A 475 11.86 53.23 30.45
N GLN A 476 12.53 53.82 31.45
CA GLN A 476 12.41 53.42 32.86
C GLN A 476 10.97 53.56 33.41
N ARG A 477 10.16 54.43 32.80
CA ARG A 477 8.74 54.65 33.13
C ARG A 477 7.78 53.83 32.25
N GLY A 478 8.28 52.91 31.42
CA GLY A 478 7.48 52.07 30.52
C GLY A 478 6.88 52.79 29.30
N ASN A 479 7.17 54.09 29.10
CA ASN A 479 6.67 54.83 27.93
C ASN A 479 7.59 54.61 26.73
N TYR A 480 7.52 53.42 26.12
CA TYR A 480 8.40 53.04 25.01
C TYR A 480 8.12 53.84 23.73
N GLY A 481 6.86 54.20 23.44
CA GLY A 481 6.51 55.04 22.29
C GLY A 481 7.17 56.42 22.37
N GLY A 482 6.97 57.13 23.48
CA GLY A 482 7.64 58.41 23.72
C GLY A 482 9.17 58.28 23.87
N ALA A 483 9.70 57.12 24.27
CA ALA A 483 11.13 56.88 24.26
C ALA A 483 11.68 56.75 22.83
N ILE A 484 11.00 56.03 21.93
CA ILE A 484 11.35 55.93 20.51
C ILE A 484 11.36 57.32 19.87
N GLU A 485 10.33 58.14 20.09
CA GLU A 485 10.30 59.53 19.61
C GLU A 485 11.51 60.33 20.08
N SER A 486 11.88 60.22 21.37
CA SER A 486 13.04 60.95 21.92
C SER A 486 14.37 60.39 21.41
N PHE A 487 14.50 59.08 21.20
CA PHE A 487 15.68 58.50 20.53
C PHE A 487 15.78 58.94 19.07
N GLU A 488 14.65 59.03 18.33
CA GLU A 488 14.64 59.54 16.96
C GLU A 488 14.95 61.04 16.89
N HIS A 489 14.52 61.85 17.87
CA HIS A 489 14.93 63.26 17.98
C HIS A 489 16.42 63.41 18.34
N ALA A 490 16.96 62.54 19.20
CA ALA A 490 18.40 62.46 19.44
C ALA A 490 19.15 62.03 18.16
N ARG A 491 18.58 61.08 17.42
CA ARG A 491 18.98 60.64 16.07
C ARG A 491 18.71 61.71 14.98
N ALA A 492 18.28 62.93 15.35
CA ALA A 492 17.98 64.03 14.44
C ALA A 492 18.67 65.39 14.77
N GLN A 493 19.86 65.42 15.36
CA GLN A 493 20.79 66.57 15.52
C GLN A 493 22.23 66.40 14.91
N MET A 494 22.93 65.26 15.08
CA MET A 494 24.40 65.11 14.93
C MET A 494 25.09 64.61 13.62
N ARG A 495 24.56 63.86 12.61
CA ARG A 495 25.39 63.65 11.35
C ARG A 495 25.58 64.95 10.56
N GLN A 496 24.69 65.91 10.80
CA GLN A 496 24.73 67.28 10.26
C GLN A 496 25.56 68.18 11.21
N TYR A 497 26.34 67.59 12.13
CA TYR A 497 27.42 68.19 12.89
C TYR A 497 28.75 67.57 12.44
N GLU A 498 29.67 68.39 11.93
CA GLU A 498 31.02 67.95 11.55
C GLU A 498 32.05 68.36 12.61
N SER A 499 32.59 67.36 13.31
CA SER A 499 33.82 67.34 14.13
C SER A 499 34.33 68.65 14.78
N GLN A 500 34.06 68.84 16.08
CA GLN A 500 35.03 69.41 17.03
C GLN A 500 34.96 68.70 18.41
N PRO A 501 36.08 68.64 19.18
CA PRO A 501 36.13 67.89 20.43
C PRO A 501 35.65 68.71 21.65
N LEU A 502 34.43 68.45 22.12
CA LEU A 502 33.86 69.04 23.35
C LEU A 502 34.44 68.43 24.66
N LEU A 503 35.77 68.28 24.71
CA LEU A 503 36.52 67.69 25.83
C LEU A 503 36.20 68.38 27.18
N MET A 504 36.06 69.70 27.15
CA MET A 504 35.69 70.52 28.31
C MET A 504 34.34 70.14 28.92
N ILE A 505 33.32 69.95 28.09
CA ILE A 505 31.98 69.57 28.56
C ILE A 505 32.02 68.15 29.12
N SER A 506 32.76 67.24 28.47
CA SER A 506 32.96 65.86 28.94
C SER A 506 33.55 65.81 30.36
N LEU A 507 34.61 66.59 30.62
CA LEU A 507 35.25 66.68 31.95
C LEU A 507 34.30 67.20 33.04
N ILE A 508 33.49 68.22 32.70
CA ILE A 508 32.54 68.89 33.62
C ILE A 508 31.32 68.02 33.93
N SER A 509 30.72 67.38 32.93
CA SER A 509 29.45 66.63 33.08
C SER A 509 29.64 65.13 33.32
N GLY A 510 30.79 64.58 32.94
CA GLY A 510 31.02 63.13 32.86
C GLY A 510 30.47 62.47 31.60
N TRP A 511 30.02 63.25 30.61
CA TRP A 511 29.43 62.71 29.40
C TRP A 511 30.52 62.32 28.40
N ARG A 512 30.66 61.02 28.12
CA ARG A 512 31.59 60.53 27.09
C ARG A 512 30.97 60.77 25.70
N PHE A 513 31.41 61.81 24.99
CA PHE A 513 30.87 62.19 23.67
C PHE A 513 31.51 61.41 22.51
N ASP A 514 32.75 60.94 22.68
CA ASP A 514 33.33 59.86 21.88
C ASP A 514 32.46 58.60 21.94
N LEU A 515 31.86 58.37 23.13
CA LEU A 515 30.80 57.41 23.40
C LEU A 515 29.41 58.08 23.36
N LEU A 516 29.21 58.98 22.39
CA LEU A 516 27.92 59.33 21.76
C LEU A 516 27.86 58.91 20.25
N GLY A 517 28.50 57.78 19.85
CA GLY A 517 28.53 56.98 18.56
C GLY A 517 27.78 55.63 18.07
N PHE A 518 27.01 54.56 18.52
CA PHE A 518 26.46 53.60 19.61
C PHE A 518 25.14 53.68 20.54
N MET A 519 25.11 54.14 21.81
CA MET A 519 23.94 54.25 22.76
C MET A 519 22.59 54.74 22.22
N ILE A 520 22.46 55.78 21.38
CA ILE A 520 21.12 56.25 20.94
C ILE A 520 20.49 55.26 19.95
N ARG A 521 21.22 54.69 18.97
CA ARG A 521 20.78 53.57 18.12
C ARG A 521 20.61 52.29 18.95
N GLN A 522 21.50 52.01 19.92
CA GLN A 522 21.35 50.88 20.85
C GLN A 522 20.07 51.02 21.71
N GLY A 523 19.78 52.23 22.18
CA GLY A 523 18.62 52.60 22.97
C GLY A 523 17.35 52.58 22.15
N LEU A 524 17.41 53.04 20.89
CA LEU A 524 16.36 52.93 19.88
C LEU A 524 16.05 51.45 19.59
N CYS A 525 17.06 50.60 19.37
CA CYS A 525 16.89 49.15 19.22
C CYS A 525 16.21 48.54 20.47
N LYS A 526 16.68 48.87 21.68
CA LYS A 526 16.07 48.42 22.94
C LYS A 526 14.62 48.92 23.11
N ALA A 527 14.33 50.16 22.73
CA ALA A 527 13.00 50.76 22.84
C ALA A 527 12.01 50.22 21.80
N LEU A 528 12.45 50.03 20.55
CA LEU A 528 11.67 49.36 19.49
C LEU A 528 11.36 47.91 19.88
N TYR A 529 12.35 47.16 20.38
CA TYR A 529 12.17 45.79 20.86
C TYR A 529 11.18 45.71 22.03
N ALA A 530 11.29 46.62 23.01
CA ALA A 530 10.39 46.73 24.17
C ALA A 530 8.97 47.16 23.78
N ALA A 531 8.82 48.02 22.77
CA ALA A 531 7.53 48.38 22.16
C ALA A 531 6.93 47.28 21.27
N GLY A 532 7.58 46.12 21.14
CA GLY A 532 7.12 45.01 20.29
C GLY A 532 7.47 45.14 18.81
N ARG A 533 8.04 46.28 18.37
CA ARG A 533 8.47 46.56 16.99
C ARG A 533 9.81 45.87 16.68
N THR A 534 9.83 44.55 16.74
CA THR A 534 11.06 43.73 16.63
C THR A 534 11.71 43.78 15.26
N LYS A 535 10.93 43.85 14.18
CA LYS A 535 11.47 44.00 12.82
C LYS A 535 12.24 45.33 12.70
N ASP A 536 11.59 46.43 13.04
CA ASP A 536 12.18 47.77 13.04
C ASP A 536 13.42 47.86 13.95
N ALA A 537 13.43 47.13 15.08
CA ALA A 537 14.60 47.03 15.96
C ALA A 537 15.77 46.31 15.29
N ALA A 538 15.51 45.24 14.53
CA ALA A 538 16.52 44.52 13.75
C ALA A 538 17.03 45.34 12.56
N ASP A 539 16.15 46.04 11.83
CA ASP A 539 16.52 46.94 10.74
C ASP A 539 17.37 48.12 11.25
N CYS A 540 17.04 48.67 12.43
CA CYS A 540 17.84 49.69 13.13
C CYS A 540 19.21 49.15 13.58
N PHE A 541 19.27 47.91 14.06
CA PHE A 541 20.52 47.23 14.39
C PHE A 541 21.40 47.03 13.16
N HIS A 542 20.83 46.63 12.02
CA HIS A 542 21.59 46.51 10.78
C HIS A 542 22.20 47.84 10.32
N GLN A 543 21.43 48.92 10.31
CA GLN A 543 21.95 50.28 10.05
C GLN A 543 23.10 50.62 11.01
N MET A 544 22.94 50.34 12.31
CA MET A 544 23.99 50.55 13.31
C MET A 544 25.28 49.75 13.02
N THR A 545 25.16 48.50 12.56
CA THR A 545 26.33 47.67 12.25
C THR A 545 27.05 48.08 10.97
N SER A 546 26.32 48.48 9.92
CA SER A 546 26.93 48.90 8.64
C SER A 546 27.59 50.26 8.72
N GLU A 547 27.01 51.21 9.47
CA GLU A 547 27.57 52.57 9.66
C GLU A 547 28.81 52.60 10.57
N LEU A 548 29.08 51.54 11.35
CA LEU A 548 30.18 51.47 12.33
C LEU A 548 31.30 50.49 11.95
N GLY A 549 31.36 50.08 10.69
CA GLY A 549 32.31 49.09 10.16
C GLY A 549 33.78 49.48 10.32
N GLY A 550 34.41 49.03 11.40
CA GLY A 550 35.84 49.20 11.68
C GLY A 550 36.20 49.31 13.16
N GLU A 551 35.34 49.91 13.99
CA GLU A 551 35.65 50.22 15.40
C GLU A 551 34.84 49.41 16.43
N THR A 552 34.13 48.36 16.00
CA THR A 552 33.30 47.52 16.87
C THR A 552 34.10 46.76 17.94
N ASN A 553 35.36 46.39 17.66
CA ASN A 553 36.05 45.31 18.38
C ASN A 553 36.85 45.73 19.64
N GLN A 554 36.86 47.00 20.03
CA GLN A 554 37.84 47.49 21.02
C GLN A 554 37.50 47.26 22.51
N HIS A 555 36.26 46.95 22.90
CA HIS A 555 35.90 46.59 24.29
C HIS A 555 34.81 45.48 24.32
N GLY A 556 34.81 44.64 25.36
CA GLY A 556 34.08 43.36 25.41
C GLY A 556 32.54 43.43 25.38
N ASP A 557 31.92 44.19 26.27
CA ASP A 557 30.45 44.22 26.51
C ASP A 557 29.64 44.68 25.27
N ARG A 558 30.32 45.17 24.22
CA ARG A 558 29.77 45.57 22.92
C ARG A 558 29.42 44.32 22.10
N LEU A 559 30.26 43.29 22.20
CA LEU A 559 30.03 41.96 21.65
C LEU A 559 28.91 41.25 22.43
N GLU A 560 28.98 41.25 23.76
CA GLU A 560 28.00 40.56 24.61
C GLU A 560 26.58 41.08 24.39
N TRP A 561 26.38 42.41 24.38
CA TRP A 561 25.04 42.95 24.08
C TRP A 561 24.60 42.71 22.63
N ASN A 562 25.51 42.76 21.64
CA ASN A 562 25.15 42.44 20.26
C ASN A 562 24.66 40.99 20.13
N LEU A 563 25.38 40.04 20.73
CA LEU A 563 25.04 38.61 20.72
C LEU A 563 23.69 38.36 21.43
N ASP A 564 23.52 38.91 22.63
CA ASP A 564 22.26 38.82 23.39
C ASP A 564 21.07 39.43 22.64
N PHE A 565 21.27 40.58 21.98
CA PHE A 565 20.23 41.24 21.19
C PHE A 565 19.89 40.46 19.91
N CYS A 566 20.89 39.98 19.16
CA CYS A 566 20.67 39.15 17.97
C CYS A 566 19.92 37.86 18.32
N GLN A 567 20.32 37.16 19.39
CA GLN A 567 19.65 35.95 19.83
C GLN A 567 18.18 36.22 20.24
N ARG A 568 17.94 37.16 21.17
CA ARG A 568 16.58 37.48 21.65
C ARG A 568 15.67 38.10 20.58
N SER A 569 16.24 38.68 19.53
CA SER A 569 15.50 39.19 18.37
C SER A 569 15.19 38.07 17.38
N SER A 570 16.15 37.20 17.08
CA SER A 570 15.97 36.01 16.24
C SER A 570 14.91 35.09 16.82
N GLU A 571 15.02 34.69 18.09
CA GLU A 571 14.02 33.81 18.74
C GLU A 571 12.60 34.39 18.74
N LYS A 572 12.46 35.72 18.83
CA LYS A 572 11.15 36.40 18.88
C LYS A 572 10.58 36.61 17.48
N LEU A 573 11.41 36.89 16.48
CA LEU A 573 11.01 37.00 15.07
C LEU A 573 10.73 35.63 14.45
N GLU A 574 11.46 34.58 14.85
CA GLU A 574 11.19 33.19 14.44
C GLU A 574 9.79 32.75 14.88
N ARG A 575 9.44 32.94 16.17
CA ARG A 575 8.09 32.63 16.67
C ARG A 575 6.98 33.42 15.98
N LEU A 576 7.25 34.66 15.56
CA LEU A 576 6.32 35.46 14.75
C LEU A 576 6.19 34.90 13.33
N GLY A 577 7.29 34.46 12.72
CA GLY A 577 7.30 33.76 11.42
C GLY A 577 6.56 32.43 11.46
N ASP A 578 6.77 31.63 12.50
CA ASP A 578 6.05 30.37 12.74
C ASP A 578 4.54 30.64 12.87
N THR A 579 4.16 31.57 13.75
CA THR A 579 2.75 31.96 13.95
C THR A 579 2.11 32.49 12.66
N ALA A 580 2.84 33.23 11.84
CA ALA A 580 2.36 33.71 10.54
C ALA A 580 2.20 32.57 9.52
N ALA A 581 3.13 31.62 9.47
CA ALA A 581 3.07 30.46 8.59
C ALA A 581 1.90 29.52 8.95
N ASP A 582 1.68 29.27 10.24
CA ASP A 582 0.53 28.50 10.74
C ASP A 582 -0.80 29.23 10.48
N SER A 583 -0.78 30.57 10.45
CA SER A 583 -1.92 31.41 10.04
C SER A 583 -2.11 31.53 8.52
N GLN A 584 -1.35 30.77 7.70
CA GLN A 584 -1.32 30.87 6.22
C GLN A 584 -0.90 32.26 5.67
N ARG A 585 -0.37 33.16 6.51
CA ARG A 585 0.17 34.48 6.13
C ARG A 585 1.62 34.35 5.66
N HIS A 586 1.79 33.64 4.54
CA HIS A 586 3.10 33.19 4.08
C HIS A 586 4.06 34.35 3.74
N ASP A 587 3.60 35.46 3.18
CA ASP A 587 4.46 36.63 2.88
C ASP A 587 4.99 37.32 4.15
N GLU A 588 4.16 37.41 5.20
CA GLU A 588 4.59 37.90 6.51
C GLU A 588 5.62 36.96 7.14
N ALA A 589 5.41 35.65 7.04
CA ALA A 589 6.37 34.64 7.49
C ALA A 589 7.71 34.75 6.74
N ILE A 590 7.69 34.88 5.41
CA ILE A 590 8.87 35.11 4.56
C ILE A 590 9.60 36.39 4.99
N SER A 591 8.88 37.48 5.26
CA SER A 591 9.49 38.71 5.78
C SER A 591 10.13 38.50 7.15
N HIS A 592 9.48 37.80 8.08
CA HIS A 592 10.03 37.56 9.41
C HIS A 592 11.28 36.68 9.36
N TYR A 593 11.25 35.55 8.65
CA TYR A 593 12.43 34.68 8.49
C TYR A 593 13.59 35.38 7.76
N THR A 594 13.31 36.31 6.84
CA THR A 594 14.34 37.10 6.16
C THR A 594 15.03 38.08 7.13
N THR A 595 14.29 38.73 8.04
CA THR A 595 14.87 39.56 9.11
C THR A 595 15.56 38.71 10.19
N VAL A 596 15.15 37.46 10.43
CA VAL A 596 15.93 36.53 11.28
C VAL A 596 17.26 36.19 10.62
N LEU A 597 17.27 35.86 9.32
CA LEU A 597 18.48 35.48 8.59
C LEU A 597 19.50 36.61 8.43
N SER A 598 19.08 37.87 8.44
CA SER A 598 20.03 38.99 8.43
C SER A 598 20.77 39.14 9.77
N LEU A 599 20.13 38.81 10.90
CA LEU A 599 20.68 38.93 12.26
C LEU A 599 21.77 37.88 12.62
N ASP A 600 22.14 37.02 11.68
CA ASP A 600 23.06 35.87 11.85
C ASP A 600 22.63 34.91 12.99
N PRO A 601 21.53 34.15 12.79
CA PRO A 601 20.93 33.32 13.83
C PRO A 601 21.78 32.06 14.07
N PRO A 602 21.74 31.45 15.28
CA PRO A 602 22.60 30.31 15.63
C PRO A 602 22.37 29.03 14.80
N SER A 603 21.21 28.89 14.15
CA SER A 603 20.85 27.75 13.30
C SER A 603 20.28 28.21 11.94
N PRO A 604 21.10 28.81 11.05
CA PRO A 604 20.60 29.48 9.84
C PRO A 604 20.00 28.49 8.82
N HIS A 605 20.50 27.24 8.77
CA HIS A 605 19.93 26.17 7.95
C HIS A 605 18.46 25.88 8.30
N SER A 606 18.08 25.97 9.58
CA SER A 606 16.70 25.72 10.03
C SER A 606 15.77 26.81 9.51
N ILE A 607 16.14 28.08 9.71
CA ILE A 607 15.36 29.23 9.25
C ILE A 607 15.23 29.27 7.72
N LEU A 608 16.26 28.88 6.98
CA LEU A 608 16.20 28.71 5.52
C LEU A 608 15.19 27.62 5.12
N THR A 609 15.11 26.49 5.81
CA THR A 609 14.05 25.50 5.52
C THR A 609 12.64 25.99 5.86
N LYS A 610 12.48 26.74 6.96
CA LYS A 610 11.20 27.41 7.28
C LYS A 610 10.77 28.42 6.22
N ARG A 611 11.71 29.23 5.70
CA ARG A 611 11.45 30.19 4.62
C ARG A 611 11.19 29.52 3.27
N SER A 612 11.96 28.48 2.94
CA SER A 612 11.73 27.63 1.77
C SER A 612 10.32 27.02 1.77
N LYS A 613 9.88 26.47 2.91
CA LYS A 613 8.50 25.96 3.09
C LYS A 613 7.44 27.03 2.83
N ALA A 614 7.66 28.27 3.25
CA ALA A 614 6.74 29.38 2.98
C ALA A 614 6.75 29.78 1.48
N TYR A 615 7.92 29.82 0.83
CA TYR A 615 8.00 30.01 -0.63
C TYR A 615 7.31 28.88 -1.42
N LEU A 616 7.36 27.62 -0.94
CA LEU A 616 6.61 26.51 -1.55
C LEU A 616 5.09 26.68 -1.44
N ALA A 617 4.60 27.38 -0.41
CA ALA A 617 3.18 27.69 -0.23
C ALA A 617 2.73 28.84 -1.16
N THR A 618 3.56 29.87 -1.38
CA THR A 618 3.26 30.97 -2.33
C THR A 618 3.49 30.61 -3.80
N GLY A 619 3.94 29.39 -4.11
CA GLY A 619 4.28 29.00 -5.48
C GLY A 619 5.63 29.55 -5.99
N SER A 620 6.50 30.03 -5.12
CA SER A 620 7.83 30.57 -5.44
C SER A 620 8.91 29.47 -5.46
N TRP A 621 8.73 28.43 -6.28
CA TRP A 621 9.56 27.21 -6.21
C TRP A 621 11.05 27.42 -6.50
N LYS A 622 11.43 28.45 -7.26
CA LYS A 622 12.85 28.79 -7.50
C LYS A 622 13.52 29.31 -6.23
N GLN A 623 12.91 30.29 -5.57
CA GLN A 623 13.39 30.84 -4.30
C GLN A 623 13.41 29.77 -3.20
N ALA A 624 12.42 28.87 -3.17
CA ALA A 624 12.41 27.71 -2.28
C ALA A 624 13.61 26.78 -2.53
N LEU A 625 13.93 26.49 -3.80
CA LEU A 625 15.07 25.66 -4.19
C LEU A 625 16.40 26.31 -3.85
N ASP A 626 16.54 27.63 -4.00
CA ASP A 626 17.74 28.38 -3.62
C ASP A 626 17.97 28.33 -2.09
N ASP A 627 16.93 28.57 -1.29
CA ASP A 627 16.97 28.45 0.17
C ASP A 627 17.30 27.03 0.62
N ALA A 628 16.70 26.01 0.00
CA ALA A 628 16.95 24.60 0.33
C ALA A 628 18.39 24.20 0.00
N ASN A 629 18.92 24.62 -1.17
CA ASN A 629 20.33 24.42 -1.51
C ASN A 629 21.25 25.22 -0.56
N GLN A 630 20.85 26.39 -0.06
CA GLN A 630 21.63 27.14 0.93
C GLN A 630 21.65 26.45 2.30
N ALA A 631 20.53 25.89 2.76
CA ALA A 631 20.47 25.09 3.98
C ALA A 631 21.42 23.88 3.90
N ILE A 632 21.38 23.12 2.79
CA ILE A 632 22.28 21.98 2.56
C ILE A 632 23.77 22.41 2.49
N ARG A 633 24.08 23.60 1.97
CA ARG A 633 25.46 24.14 1.97
C ARG A 633 25.97 24.51 3.37
N LEU A 634 25.07 24.91 4.28
CA LEU A 634 25.41 25.29 5.65
C LEU A 634 25.48 24.06 6.58
N ASP A 635 24.61 23.08 6.38
CA ASP A 635 24.65 21.78 7.07
C ASP A 635 24.28 20.63 6.10
N PRO A 636 25.27 19.90 5.54
CA PRO A 636 25.04 18.73 4.71
C PRO A 636 24.54 17.47 5.46
N SER A 637 24.42 17.52 6.79
CA SER A 637 23.83 16.45 7.60
C SER A 637 22.33 16.64 7.85
N PHE A 638 21.83 17.89 7.78
CA PHE A 638 20.46 18.26 8.09
C PHE A 638 19.45 17.75 7.04
N PRO A 639 18.58 16.76 7.35
CA PRO A 639 17.76 16.11 6.33
C PRO A 639 16.68 17.01 5.71
N TRP A 640 16.10 17.93 6.48
CA TRP A 640 14.97 18.75 6.03
C TRP A 640 15.35 19.76 4.92
N GLY A 641 16.65 20.06 4.76
CA GLY A 641 17.14 20.79 3.58
C GLY A 641 16.95 20.00 2.28
N TYR A 642 17.12 18.68 2.32
CA TYR A 642 16.85 17.78 1.21
C TYR A 642 15.34 17.57 0.97
N GLU A 643 14.53 17.55 2.03
CA GLU A 643 13.05 17.51 1.92
C GLU A 643 12.50 18.73 1.16
N MET A 644 12.92 19.95 1.54
CA MET A 644 12.49 21.17 0.86
C MET A 644 12.99 21.22 -0.59
N LYS A 645 14.21 20.70 -0.85
CA LYS A 645 14.75 20.57 -2.21
C LYS A 645 13.92 19.60 -3.07
N HIS A 646 13.55 18.44 -2.53
CA HIS A 646 12.65 17.49 -3.18
C HIS A 646 11.31 18.15 -3.53
N ALA A 647 10.66 18.81 -2.57
CA ALA A 647 9.36 19.45 -2.78
C ALA A 647 9.41 20.60 -3.81
N ALA A 648 10.51 21.36 -3.85
CA ALA A 648 10.72 22.40 -4.86
C ALA A 648 10.90 21.84 -6.28
N LEU A 649 11.70 20.77 -6.42
CA LEU A 649 11.95 20.12 -7.71
C LEU A 649 10.71 19.37 -8.22
N HIS A 650 9.94 18.74 -7.33
CA HIS A 650 8.66 18.12 -7.66
C HIS A 650 7.67 19.15 -8.22
N LYS A 651 7.49 20.30 -7.55
CA LYS A 651 6.66 21.41 -8.06
C LYS A 651 7.20 22.05 -9.35
N ALA A 652 8.47 21.86 -9.68
CA ALA A 652 9.07 22.32 -10.94
C ALA A 652 8.94 21.31 -12.10
N GLY A 653 8.44 20.09 -11.83
CA GLY A 653 8.38 18.99 -12.81
C GLY A 653 9.69 18.21 -12.99
N GLU A 654 10.73 18.49 -12.20
CA GLU A 654 12.01 17.78 -12.25
C GLU A 654 11.98 16.52 -11.38
N TYR A 655 11.12 15.56 -11.72
CA TYR A 655 10.83 14.40 -10.86
C TYR A 655 12.04 13.50 -10.55
N ASP A 656 12.97 13.33 -11.48
CA ASP A 656 14.23 12.60 -11.24
C ASP A 656 15.14 13.35 -10.27
N SER A 657 15.36 14.66 -10.48
CA SER A 657 16.10 15.53 -9.55
C SER A 657 15.47 15.52 -8.15
N ALA A 658 14.13 15.55 -8.08
CA ALA A 658 13.36 15.49 -6.83
C ALA A 658 13.51 14.14 -6.12
N THR A 659 13.48 13.03 -6.88
CA THR A 659 13.61 11.68 -6.32
C THR A 659 15.03 11.44 -5.80
N ASN A 660 16.06 11.88 -6.53
CA ASN A 660 17.45 11.81 -6.09
C ASN A 660 17.71 12.66 -4.83
N ALA A 661 17.05 13.82 -4.69
CA ALA A 661 17.11 14.62 -3.46
C ALA A 661 16.46 13.89 -2.27
N PHE A 662 15.38 13.15 -2.51
CA PHE A 662 14.68 12.37 -1.48
C PHE A 662 15.43 11.09 -1.07
N GLU A 663 16.05 10.38 -2.01
CA GLU A 663 16.94 9.25 -1.68
C GLU A 663 18.14 9.71 -0.83
N ALA A 664 18.70 10.91 -1.10
CA ALA A 664 19.71 11.54 -0.26
C ALA A 664 19.17 11.93 1.13
N MET A 665 17.94 12.45 1.23
CA MET A 665 17.27 12.75 2.50
C MET A 665 17.14 11.51 3.40
N LEU A 666 16.63 10.40 2.88
CA LEU A 666 16.49 9.14 3.61
C LEU A 666 17.84 8.61 4.10
N LEU A 667 18.88 8.72 3.27
CA LEU A 667 20.25 8.36 3.65
C LEU A 667 20.80 9.24 4.77
N LYS A 668 20.43 10.53 4.84
CA LYS A 668 20.78 11.40 5.98
C LYS A 668 20.00 11.10 7.25
N ILE A 669 18.71 10.75 7.14
CA ILE A 669 17.92 10.29 8.30
C ILE A 669 18.54 9.02 8.90
N ALA A 670 18.89 8.03 8.08
CA ALA A 670 19.53 6.79 8.52
C ALA A 670 20.96 6.97 9.07
N GLN A 671 21.65 8.06 8.70
CA GLN A 671 22.97 8.44 9.23
C GLN A 671 22.91 9.34 10.48
N SER A 672 21.72 9.80 10.87
CA SER A 672 21.56 10.69 12.04
C SER A 672 21.90 9.96 13.35
N PRO A 673 22.63 10.59 14.29
CA PRO A 673 22.80 10.05 15.65
C PRO A 673 21.53 10.20 16.51
N ASP A 674 20.54 10.99 16.08
CA ASP A 674 19.29 11.23 16.79
C ASP A 674 18.22 10.17 16.44
N GLN A 675 17.77 9.42 17.46
CA GLN A 675 16.73 8.40 17.31
C GLN A 675 15.37 8.99 16.90
N ASP A 676 15.02 10.21 17.30
CA ASP A 676 13.74 10.82 16.92
C ASP A 676 13.75 11.36 15.48
N VAL A 677 14.95 11.60 14.91
CA VAL A 677 15.11 11.76 13.46
C VAL A 677 14.96 10.42 12.75
N GLN A 678 15.61 9.36 13.24
CA GLN A 678 15.48 8.00 12.66
C GLN A 678 14.02 7.52 12.62
N ARG A 679 13.27 7.65 13.74
CA ARG A 679 11.83 7.31 13.84
C ARG A 679 10.90 8.12 12.93
N ARG A 680 11.36 9.27 12.42
CA ARG A 680 10.63 10.00 11.37
C ARG A 680 10.85 9.38 9.99
N GLY A 681 12.01 8.74 9.77
CA GLY A 681 12.33 7.97 8.57
C GLY A 681 11.31 6.87 8.28
N ASP A 682 10.85 6.17 9.33
CA ASP A 682 9.86 5.08 9.25
C ASP A 682 8.49 5.50 8.66
N LYS A 683 8.23 6.82 8.53
CA LYS A 683 7.01 7.36 7.92
C LYS A 683 7.12 7.61 6.42
N TYR A 684 8.30 7.41 5.83
CA TYR A 684 8.56 7.71 4.43
C TYR A 684 8.77 6.43 3.61
N VAL A 685 8.21 6.40 2.41
CA VAL A 685 8.35 5.26 1.48
C VAL A 685 9.62 5.46 0.66
N ASN A 686 10.49 4.45 0.64
CA ASN A 686 11.69 4.49 -0.20
C ASN A 686 11.30 4.48 -1.70
N PRO A 687 11.81 5.40 -2.55
CA PRO A 687 11.47 5.43 -3.98
C PRO A 687 11.79 4.15 -4.77
N SER A 688 12.77 3.34 -4.34
CA SER A 688 12.96 2.00 -4.93
C SER A 688 11.79 1.06 -4.63
N SER A 689 11.16 1.18 -3.47
CA SER A 689 9.95 0.42 -3.10
C SER A 689 8.71 0.93 -3.87
N ALA A 690 8.60 2.25 -4.07
CA ALA A 690 7.56 2.84 -4.92
C ALA A 690 7.68 2.33 -6.38
N ARG A 691 8.88 2.43 -6.98
CA ARG A 691 9.18 1.88 -8.32
C ARG A 691 8.85 0.39 -8.42
N ALA A 692 9.23 -0.42 -7.43
CA ALA A 692 8.92 -1.85 -7.40
C ALA A 692 7.40 -2.12 -7.30
N THR A 693 6.66 -1.33 -6.53
CA THR A 693 5.22 -1.46 -6.37
C THR A 693 4.47 -1.09 -7.65
N ILE A 694 4.85 0.02 -8.30
CA ILE A 694 4.29 0.40 -9.61
C ILE A 694 4.59 -0.71 -10.64
N ARG A 695 5.83 -1.22 -10.70
CA ARG A 695 6.19 -2.35 -11.59
C ARG A 695 5.35 -3.61 -11.35
N ARG A 696 5.06 -3.96 -10.10
CA ARG A 696 4.18 -5.10 -9.77
C ARG A 696 2.74 -4.87 -10.24
N ILE A 697 2.23 -3.63 -10.13
CA ILE A 697 0.89 -3.26 -10.64
C ILE A 697 0.87 -3.31 -12.18
N VAL A 698 1.91 -2.82 -12.86
CA VAL A 698 2.11 -2.94 -14.31
C VAL A 698 2.11 -4.41 -14.73
N GLN A 699 2.89 -5.28 -14.07
CA GLN A 699 2.92 -6.72 -14.33
C GLN A 699 1.55 -7.39 -14.10
N ARG A 700 0.82 -7.04 -13.04
CA ARG A 700 -0.52 -7.56 -12.76
C ARG A 700 -1.55 -7.14 -13.81
N VAL A 701 -1.47 -5.93 -14.36
CA VAL A 701 -2.31 -5.47 -15.49
C VAL A 701 -1.92 -6.19 -16.79
N LEU A 702 -0.62 -6.27 -17.09
CA LEU A 702 -0.11 -6.93 -18.29
C LEU A 702 -0.23 -8.45 -18.27
N ARG A 703 -0.46 -9.10 -17.11
CA ARG A 703 -0.70 -10.55 -17.04
C ARG A 703 -1.82 -10.97 -17.99
N HIS A 704 -2.95 -10.25 -17.96
CA HIS A 704 -4.17 -10.62 -18.66
C HIS A 704 -4.33 -9.99 -20.06
N SER A 705 -3.39 -9.15 -20.51
CA SER A 705 -3.36 -8.63 -21.89
C SER A 705 -2.72 -9.64 -22.88
N PRO A 706 -2.85 -9.41 -24.20
CA PRO A 706 -2.10 -10.18 -25.21
C PRO A 706 -0.56 -10.12 -25.02
N PRO A 707 0.19 -11.16 -25.42
CA PRO A 707 1.65 -11.20 -25.29
C PRO A 707 2.38 -10.12 -26.11
N VAL A 708 1.79 -9.73 -27.24
CA VAL A 708 2.31 -8.73 -28.18
C VAL A 708 1.18 -7.78 -28.57
N LEU A 709 1.48 -6.48 -28.62
CA LEU A 709 0.59 -5.41 -29.06
C LEU A 709 1.35 -4.50 -30.04
N ILE A 710 0.62 -3.80 -30.91
CA ILE A 710 1.17 -2.74 -31.75
C ILE A 710 1.15 -1.44 -30.93
N ASP A 711 2.30 -0.79 -30.75
CA ASP A 711 2.34 0.63 -30.36
C ASP A 711 1.79 1.46 -31.53
N THR A 712 0.69 2.17 -31.31
CA THR A 712 0.02 2.95 -32.34
C THR A 712 0.77 4.24 -32.71
N THR A 713 1.74 4.66 -31.90
CA THR A 713 2.59 5.82 -32.16
C THR A 713 3.70 5.47 -33.14
N THR A 714 4.50 4.42 -32.86
CA THR A 714 5.59 3.99 -33.76
C THR A 714 5.17 2.99 -34.83
N GLY A 715 4.03 2.33 -34.66
CA GLY A 715 3.57 1.23 -35.52
C GLY A 715 4.30 -0.09 -35.31
N ARG A 716 5.08 -0.26 -34.23
CA ARG A 716 5.91 -1.45 -33.98
C ARG A 716 5.22 -2.44 -33.06
N LEU A 717 5.54 -3.73 -33.22
CA LEU A 717 5.17 -4.76 -32.25
C LEU A 717 6.01 -4.61 -30.98
N HIS A 718 5.35 -4.57 -29.82
CA HIS A 718 5.95 -4.53 -28.48
C HIS A 718 5.44 -5.73 -27.68
N ASN A 719 6.35 -6.52 -27.11
CA ASN A 719 6.04 -7.54 -26.11
C ASN A 719 5.75 -6.91 -24.72
N LYS A 720 5.23 -7.69 -23.77
CA LYS A 720 4.88 -7.19 -22.41
C LYS A 720 6.01 -6.47 -21.67
N ALA A 721 7.28 -6.83 -21.87
CA ALA A 721 8.41 -6.11 -21.26
C ALA A 721 8.72 -4.78 -21.96
N GLU A 722 8.56 -4.72 -23.29
CA GLU A 722 8.70 -3.48 -24.08
C GLU A 722 7.53 -2.50 -23.81
N GLN A 723 6.33 -3.02 -23.59
CA GLN A 723 5.16 -2.25 -23.12
C GLN A 723 5.42 -1.64 -21.72
N ALA A 724 5.96 -2.43 -20.78
CA ALA A 724 6.35 -1.93 -19.46
C ALA A 724 7.46 -0.88 -19.55
N SER A 725 8.50 -1.12 -20.34
CA SER A 725 9.61 -0.17 -20.54
C SER A 725 9.16 1.13 -21.21
N ALA A 726 8.13 1.10 -22.06
CA ALA A 726 7.54 2.31 -22.64
C ALA A 726 6.84 3.15 -21.55
N PHE A 727 6.06 2.53 -20.67
CA PHE A 727 5.45 3.22 -19.53
C PHE A 727 6.49 3.83 -18.57
N GLU A 728 7.54 3.08 -18.22
CA GLU A 728 8.62 3.58 -17.35
C GLU A 728 9.40 4.76 -17.94
N SER A 729 9.36 4.97 -19.26
CA SER A 729 9.98 6.12 -19.92
C SER A 729 9.15 7.41 -19.86
N LEU A 730 7.89 7.35 -19.41
CA LEU A 730 7.00 8.50 -19.37
C LEU A 730 7.21 9.35 -18.11
N PRO A 731 7.07 10.70 -18.21
CA PRO A 731 7.13 11.59 -17.04
C PRO A 731 6.17 11.23 -15.91
N ILE A 732 5.01 10.63 -16.22
CA ILE A 732 4.01 10.20 -15.23
C ILE A 732 4.54 9.09 -14.31
N PHE A 733 5.43 8.21 -14.79
CA PHE A 733 6.03 7.17 -13.95
C PHE A 733 6.92 7.79 -12.86
N ASN A 734 7.79 8.74 -13.23
CA ASN A 734 8.63 9.44 -12.29
C ASN A 734 7.84 10.40 -11.39
N GLU A 735 6.74 11.00 -11.88
CA GLU A 735 5.82 11.78 -11.04
C GLU A 735 5.17 10.90 -9.96
N LEU A 736 4.61 9.73 -10.31
CA LEU A 736 4.02 8.79 -9.36
C LEU A 736 5.03 8.28 -8.32
N VAL A 737 6.29 8.04 -8.72
CA VAL A 737 7.39 7.73 -7.77
C VAL A 737 7.71 8.91 -6.87
N SER A 738 7.62 10.14 -7.39
CA SER A 738 7.94 11.36 -6.67
C SER A 738 6.82 11.84 -5.72
N SER A 739 5.56 11.52 -6.00
CA SER A 739 4.41 11.85 -5.13
C SER A 739 4.15 10.81 -4.04
N THR A 740 4.61 9.56 -4.20
CA THR A 740 4.39 8.46 -3.22
C THR A 740 5.39 8.42 -2.05
N THR A 741 6.06 9.53 -1.74
CA THR A 741 7.13 9.63 -0.73
C THR A 741 6.69 9.43 0.72
N THR A 742 5.41 9.60 1.05
CA THR A 742 4.86 9.43 2.42
C THR A 742 3.83 8.30 2.52
N ARG A 743 3.07 8.03 1.45
CA ARG A 743 2.15 6.89 1.34
C ARG A 743 2.08 6.45 -0.12
N ILE A 744 1.96 5.15 -0.36
CA ILE A 744 1.67 4.62 -1.69
C ILE A 744 0.18 4.84 -1.98
N ASP A 745 -0.13 5.68 -2.97
CA ASP A 745 -1.48 5.82 -3.51
C ASP A 745 -1.77 4.72 -4.52
N TYR A 746 -2.19 3.57 -4.01
CA TYR A 746 -2.59 2.42 -4.82
C TYR A 746 -3.77 2.73 -5.75
N VAL A 747 -4.66 3.66 -5.40
CA VAL A 747 -5.84 3.98 -6.21
C VAL A 747 -5.41 4.75 -7.46
N ARG A 748 -4.62 5.81 -7.28
CA ARG A 748 -4.09 6.62 -8.39
C ARG A 748 -3.17 5.80 -9.29
N ILE A 749 -2.20 5.06 -8.73
CA ILE A 749 -1.30 4.21 -9.54
C ILE A 749 -2.11 3.17 -10.35
N LYS A 750 -3.09 2.51 -9.73
CA LYS A 750 -3.96 1.51 -10.39
C LYS A 750 -4.84 2.16 -11.46
N HIS A 751 -5.24 3.43 -11.34
CA HIS A 751 -5.91 4.19 -12.40
C HIS A 751 -4.96 4.47 -13.58
N GLU A 752 -3.85 5.18 -13.35
CA GLU A 752 -2.92 5.63 -14.40
C GLU A 752 -2.36 4.44 -15.21
N VAL A 753 -1.91 3.39 -14.52
CA VAL A 753 -1.42 2.16 -15.15
C VAL A 753 -2.52 1.49 -15.98
N ARG A 754 -3.76 1.41 -15.46
CA ARG A 754 -4.88 0.82 -16.21
C ARG A 754 -5.21 1.63 -17.46
N GLN A 755 -5.25 2.96 -17.39
CA GLN A 755 -5.54 3.81 -18.56
C GLN A 755 -4.48 3.63 -19.64
N TYR A 756 -3.19 3.69 -19.28
CA TYR A 756 -2.10 3.58 -20.26
C TYR A 756 -2.09 2.25 -21.02
N PHE A 757 -2.36 1.13 -20.35
CA PHE A 757 -2.40 -0.22 -20.94
C PHE A 757 -3.77 -0.62 -21.53
N ARG A 758 -4.70 0.33 -21.74
CA ARG A 758 -5.91 0.08 -22.54
C ARG A 758 -5.53 -0.21 -23.99
N TYR A 759 -5.97 -1.36 -24.51
CA TYR A 759 -5.77 -1.77 -25.89
C TYR A 759 -7.09 -1.94 -26.63
N VAL A 760 -7.04 -1.74 -27.95
CA VAL A 760 -8.17 -1.89 -28.88
C VAL A 760 -7.90 -3.06 -29.82
N MET A 761 -8.89 -3.93 -30.04
CA MET A 761 -8.73 -5.11 -30.90
C MET A 761 -9.47 -4.94 -32.24
N LEU A 762 -8.82 -5.36 -33.32
CA LEU A 762 -9.47 -5.52 -34.63
C LEU A 762 -10.23 -6.86 -34.66
N SER A 763 -11.41 -6.84 -35.28
CA SER A 763 -12.23 -8.02 -35.57
C SER A 763 -12.64 -7.93 -37.04
N HIS A 764 -12.26 -8.91 -37.87
CA HIS A 764 -12.41 -8.77 -39.32
C HIS A 764 -12.60 -10.11 -40.06
N LYS A 765 -12.84 -10.03 -41.38
CA LYS A 765 -12.56 -11.17 -42.28
C LYS A 765 -11.10 -11.09 -42.74
N TRP A 766 -10.35 -12.19 -42.60
CA TRP A 766 -9.00 -12.31 -43.16
C TRP A 766 -9.04 -12.20 -44.69
N GLU A 767 -8.01 -11.58 -45.26
CA GLU A 767 -7.85 -11.36 -46.70
C GLU A 767 -6.53 -11.94 -47.23
N GLU A 768 -6.47 -12.16 -48.54
CA GLU A 768 -5.25 -12.62 -49.20
C GLU A 768 -4.16 -11.56 -49.09
N ASN A 769 -2.94 -11.98 -48.70
CA ASN A 769 -1.76 -11.12 -48.51
C ASN A 769 -1.88 -10.12 -47.35
N GLU A 770 -2.53 -10.50 -46.24
CA GLU A 770 -2.38 -9.74 -45.00
C GLU A 770 -0.97 -9.78 -44.39
N PRO A 771 -0.54 -8.70 -43.71
CA PRO A 771 0.78 -8.63 -43.09
C PRO A 771 0.86 -9.56 -41.86
N LEU A 772 1.56 -10.68 -42.01
CA LEU A 772 1.79 -11.65 -40.92
C LEU A 772 2.83 -11.16 -39.90
N PHE A 773 2.80 -11.72 -38.69
CA PHE A 773 3.76 -11.43 -37.59
C PHE A 773 5.22 -11.34 -38.06
N GLN A 774 5.69 -12.36 -38.82
CA GLN A 774 7.06 -12.45 -39.36
C GLN A 774 7.47 -11.29 -40.29
N LYS A 775 6.51 -10.49 -40.77
CA LYS A 775 6.76 -9.26 -41.56
C LYS A 775 6.80 -8.01 -40.67
N VAL A 776 5.87 -7.93 -39.71
CA VAL A 776 5.66 -6.72 -38.87
C VAL A 776 6.62 -6.66 -37.68
N ILE A 777 7.22 -7.79 -37.27
CA ILE A 777 8.31 -7.82 -36.26
C ILE A 777 9.59 -7.10 -36.74
N HIS A 778 9.78 -6.93 -38.05
CA HIS A 778 10.97 -6.30 -38.62
C HIS A 778 10.71 -4.93 -39.27
N ILE A 779 9.45 -4.58 -39.56
CA ILE A 779 9.04 -3.37 -40.28
C ILE A 779 7.80 -2.81 -39.58
N ALA A 780 7.82 -1.52 -39.22
CA ALA A 780 6.66 -0.90 -38.58
C ALA A 780 5.45 -0.88 -39.54
N VAL A 781 4.24 -0.95 -38.98
CA VAL A 781 2.97 -0.93 -39.73
C VAL A 781 2.89 0.24 -40.71
N TYR A 782 3.39 1.42 -40.32
CA TYR A 782 3.39 2.63 -41.15
C TYR A 782 4.46 2.62 -42.26
N ASP A 783 5.49 1.78 -42.15
CA ASP A 783 6.55 1.59 -43.16
C ASP A 783 6.21 0.46 -44.16
N LEU A 784 5.05 -0.20 -44.00
CA LEU A 784 4.53 -1.15 -44.99
C LEU A 784 4.15 -0.41 -46.28
N GLY A 785 4.78 -0.74 -47.41
CA GLY A 785 4.48 -0.15 -48.71
C GLY A 785 3.05 -0.41 -49.20
N GLU A 786 2.56 0.41 -50.13
CA GLU A 786 1.14 0.47 -50.55
C GLU A 786 0.53 -0.90 -50.91
N SER A 787 -0.52 -1.30 -50.17
CA SER A 787 -1.45 -2.36 -50.60
C SER A 787 -2.71 -2.35 -49.71
N PRO A 788 -3.89 -2.74 -50.22
CA PRO A 788 -5.16 -2.62 -49.47
C PRO A 788 -5.17 -3.31 -48.10
N THR A 789 -4.44 -4.41 -47.93
CA THR A 789 -4.33 -5.13 -46.65
C THR A 789 -3.38 -4.44 -45.66
N HIS A 790 -2.35 -3.74 -46.14
CA HIS A 790 -1.53 -2.87 -45.30
C HIS A 790 -2.29 -1.59 -44.94
N ASP A 791 -2.98 -0.98 -45.91
CA ASP A 791 -3.79 0.23 -45.74
C ASP A 791 -4.89 0.01 -44.68
N LYS A 792 -5.49 -1.20 -44.66
CA LYS A 792 -6.40 -1.68 -43.60
C LYS A 792 -5.74 -1.62 -42.22
N LEU A 793 -4.57 -2.23 -42.05
CA LEU A 793 -3.88 -2.27 -40.75
C LEU A 793 -3.37 -0.90 -40.32
N GLN A 794 -2.86 -0.08 -41.25
CA GLN A 794 -2.43 1.29 -41.00
C GLN A 794 -3.59 2.20 -40.60
N THR A 795 -4.74 2.10 -41.26
CA THR A 795 -5.92 2.91 -40.94
C THR A 795 -6.55 2.49 -39.61
N PHE A 796 -6.56 1.19 -39.28
CA PHE A 796 -6.88 0.72 -37.93
C PHE A 796 -5.96 1.38 -36.88
N CYS A 797 -4.63 1.31 -37.03
CA CYS A 797 -3.71 1.90 -36.06
C CYS A 797 -3.85 3.42 -35.92
N LYS A 798 -4.14 4.13 -37.03
CA LYS A 798 -4.46 5.58 -37.00
C LYS A 798 -5.74 5.85 -36.20
N ILE A 799 -6.83 5.13 -36.45
CA ILE A 799 -8.10 5.29 -35.72
C ILE A 799 -7.93 5.00 -34.22
N VAL A 800 -7.18 3.97 -33.85
CA VAL A 800 -6.91 3.62 -32.43
C VAL A 800 -6.10 4.73 -31.74
N ARG A 801 -5.03 5.22 -32.39
CA ARG A 801 -4.22 6.35 -31.90
C ARG A 801 -5.04 7.62 -31.73
N ASP A 802 -5.82 7.98 -32.76
CA ASP A 802 -6.58 9.23 -32.83
C ASP A 802 -7.79 9.19 -31.86
N GLY A 803 -8.23 7.99 -31.47
CA GLY A 803 -9.13 7.73 -30.34
C GLY A 803 -8.48 7.74 -28.95
N GLY A 804 -7.18 8.05 -28.84
CA GLY A 804 -6.45 8.21 -27.58
C GLY A 804 -5.89 6.92 -26.96
N PHE A 805 -5.84 5.81 -27.70
CA PHE A 805 -5.30 4.53 -27.21
C PHE A 805 -3.89 4.28 -27.74
N ASN A 806 -2.94 3.94 -26.85
CA ASN A 806 -1.54 3.67 -27.22
C ASN A 806 -1.34 2.30 -27.88
N TRP A 807 -2.27 1.36 -27.67
CA TRP A 807 -2.07 -0.04 -27.99
C TRP A 807 -3.18 -0.59 -28.89
N ALA A 808 -2.79 -1.20 -30.00
CA ALA A 808 -3.67 -1.90 -30.92
C ALA A 808 -3.32 -3.40 -30.99
N TRP A 809 -4.32 -4.25 -31.23
CA TRP A 809 -4.13 -5.68 -31.45
C TRP A 809 -4.85 -6.11 -32.72
N ASN A 810 -4.20 -7.00 -33.47
CA ASN A 810 -4.73 -7.58 -34.70
C ASN A 810 -4.20 -9.01 -34.84
N ASP A 811 -5.10 -9.98 -34.99
CA ASP A 811 -4.74 -11.40 -34.92
C ASP A 811 -3.80 -11.84 -36.06
N THR A 812 -3.86 -11.20 -37.24
CA THR A 812 -2.97 -11.52 -38.37
C THR A 812 -1.49 -11.18 -38.09
N CYS A 813 -1.19 -10.15 -37.29
CA CYS A 813 0.19 -9.73 -36.98
C CYS A 813 0.63 -9.77 -35.50
N CYS A 814 -0.27 -9.96 -34.53
CA CYS A 814 0.06 -9.98 -33.09
C CYS A 814 0.17 -11.39 -32.49
N ILE A 815 0.05 -12.45 -33.30
CA ILE A 815 0.24 -13.85 -32.93
C ILE A 815 1.27 -14.46 -33.86
N ASP A 816 2.36 -15.03 -33.32
CA ASP A 816 3.27 -15.84 -34.14
C ASP A 816 2.66 -17.22 -34.40
N LYS A 817 1.98 -17.34 -35.54
CA LYS A 817 1.33 -18.60 -35.95
C LYS A 817 2.30 -19.67 -36.44
N SER A 818 3.62 -19.39 -36.43
CA SER A 818 4.65 -20.41 -36.68
C SER A 818 5.05 -21.17 -35.41
N ASP A 819 4.79 -20.62 -34.22
CA ASP A 819 4.96 -21.30 -32.94
C ASP A 819 3.64 -21.93 -32.50
N HIS A 820 3.61 -23.27 -32.43
CA HIS A 820 2.43 -24.03 -31.99
C HIS A 820 2.05 -23.75 -30.53
N PHE A 821 3.00 -23.43 -29.66
CA PHE A 821 2.70 -23.10 -28.26
C PHE A 821 1.99 -21.75 -28.16
N VAL A 822 2.54 -20.72 -28.81
CA VAL A 822 1.95 -19.37 -28.85
C VAL A 822 0.58 -19.39 -29.52
N LEU A 823 0.42 -20.16 -30.61
CA LEU A 823 -0.87 -20.34 -31.26
C LEU A 823 -1.89 -21.03 -30.33
N GLN A 824 -1.50 -22.09 -29.62
CA GLN A 824 -2.38 -22.81 -28.70
C GLN A 824 -2.81 -21.96 -27.50
N GLU A 825 -1.88 -21.20 -26.90
CA GLU A 825 -2.17 -20.25 -25.83
C GLU A 825 -3.16 -19.19 -26.33
N ALA A 826 -2.89 -18.61 -27.51
CA ALA A 826 -3.75 -17.59 -28.11
C ALA A 826 -5.17 -18.10 -28.39
N LEU A 827 -5.34 -19.32 -28.91
CA LEU A 827 -6.67 -19.91 -29.18
C LEU A 827 -7.53 -20.05 -27.92
N VAL A 828 -6.92 -20.35 -26.76
CA VAL A 828 -7.63 -20.46 -25.47
C VAL A 828 -7.81 -19.09 -24.80
N ALA A 829 -6.86 -18.16 -24.97
CA ALA A 829 -6.88 -16.85 -24.33
C ALA A 829 -7.67 -15.76 -25.09
N MET A 830 -7.90 -15.93 -26.39
CA MET A 830 -8.47 -14.90 -27.29
C MET A 830 -9.75 -14.26 -26.75
N PHE A 831 -10.68 -15.07 -26.24
CA PHE A 831 -11.93 -14.59 -25.63
C PHE A 831 -11.66 -13.66 -24.44
N LYS A 832 -10.73 -14.02 -23.55
CA LYS A 832 -10.36 -13.19 -22.39
C LYS A 832 -9.73 -11.87 -22.84
N TRP A 833 -8.95 -11.88 -23.93
CA TRP A 833 -8.40 -10.67 -24.52
C TRP A 833 -9.51 -9.76 -25.12
N TYR A 834 -10.45 -10.29 -25.89
CA TYR A 834 -11.61 -9.51 -26.36
C TYR A 834 -12.47 -8.96 -25.21
N GLN A 835 -12.63 -9.72 -24.13
CA GLN A 835 -13.35 -9.30 -22.91
C GLN A 835 -12.58 -8.26 -22.07
N GLY A 836 -11.25 -8.29 -22.12
CA GLY A 836 -10.34 -7.34 -21.46
C GLY A 836 -10.03 -6.08 -22.28
N SER A 837 -10.33 -6.09 -23.57
CA SER A 837 -10.12 -4.93 -24.46
C SER A 837 -10.97 -3.72 -24.05
N ALA A 838 -10.45 -2.52 -24.32
CA ALA A 838 -11.16 -1.28 -24.05
C ALA A 838 -12.20 -0.94 -25.15
N LEU A 839 -12.00 -1.48 -26.35
CA LEU A 839 -12.88 -1.36 -27.52
C LEU A 839 -12.56 -2.50 -28.50
N VAL A 840 -13.57 -2.98 -29.21
CA VAL A 840 -13.42 -3.85 -30.38
C VAL A 840 -13.91 -3.12 -31.63
N ILE A 841 -13.05 -3.00 -32.63
CA ILE A 841 -13.36 -2.39 -33.93
C ILE A 841 -13.66 -3.51 -34.93
N VAL A 842 -14.87 -3.52 -35.47
CA VAL A 842 -15.32 -4.50 -36.47
C VAL A 842 -15.20 -3.92 -37.87
N PHE A 843 -14.39 -4.52 -38.74
CA PHE A 843 -14.23 -4.10 -40.13
C PHE A 843 -15.13 -4.91 -41.08
N LEU A 844 -16.21 -4.27 -41.56
CA LEU A 844 -17.23 -4.89 -42.42
C LEU A 844 -16.86 -4.85 -43.91
N ARG A 845 -15.89 -5.70 -44.30
CA ARG A 845 -15.48 -5.88 -45.70
C ARG A 845 -16.68 -6.16 -46.63
N GLY A 846 -16.82 -5.34 -47.68
CA GLY A 846 -17.93 -5.40 -48.63
C GLY A 846 -19.19 -4.58 -48.26
N VAL A 847 -19.25 -4.01 -47.04
CA VAL A 847 -20.27 -3.04 -46.64
C VAL A 847 -19.69 -1.63 -46.80
N ARG A 848 -20.31 -0.79 -47.61
CA ARG A 848 -19.87 0.60 -47.88
C ARG A 848 -20.71 1.62 -47.09
N SER A 849 -20.22 2.83 -46.90
CA SER A 849 -20.98 3.97 -46.34
C SER A 849 -22.35 4.22 -46.97
N SER A 850 -22.54 3.91 -48.26
CA SER A 850 -23.83 4.01 -48.97
C SER A 850 -24.80 2.84 -48.75
N SER A 851 -24.46 1.89 -47.87
CA SER A 851 -25.30 0.71 -47.58
C SER A 851 -26.46 1.06 -46.66
N GLN A 852 -27.64 0.53 -46.98
CA GLN A 852 -28.84 0.69 -46.16
C GLN A 852 -28.91 -0.34 -45.03
N LEU A 853 -29.91 -0.18 -44.15
CA LEU A 853 -30.29 -1.17 -43.13
C LEU A 853 -30.48 -2.57 -43.75
N GLY A 854 -30.07 -3.60 -43.02
CA GLY A 854 -30.01 -5.00 -43.46
C GLY A 854 -28.68 -5.40 -44.10
N ALA A 855 -27.64 -4.55 -44.05
CA ALA A 855 -26.32 -4.85 -44.60
C ALA A 855 -25.41 -5.59 -43.62
N LEU A 856 -25.56 -5.40 -42.31
CA LEU A 856 -24.89 -6.19 -41.28
C LEU A 856 -25.46 -7.62 -41.24
N VAL A 857 -26.77 -7.79 -41.47
CA VAL A 857 -27.41 -9.12 -41.61
C VAL A 857 -26.72 -9.98 -42.69
N ARG A 858 -26.34 -9.36 -43.82
CA ARG A 858 -25.74 -10.04 -44.98
C ARG A 858 -24.19 -9.97 -44.99
N SER A 859 -23.58 -9.48 -43.92
CA SER A 859 -22.11 -9.33 -43.86
C SER A 859 -21.42 -10.67 -43.65
N ILE A 860 -20.36 -10.94 -44.42
CA ILE A 860 -19.50 -12.13 -44.26
C ILE A 860 -18.85 -12.16 -42.86
N TRP A 861 -18.70 -11.01 -42.19
CA TRP A 861 -18.26 -11.00 -40.79
C TRP A 861 -19.25 -11.75 -39.88
N ASN A 862 -20.56 -11.67 -40.14
CA ASN A 862 -21.57 -12.27 -39.27
C ASN A 862 -21.76 -13.78 -39.53
N THR A 863 -21.31 -14.31 -40.68
CA THR A 863 -21.41 -15.74 -41.00
C THR A 863 -20.25 -16.57 -40.46
N ARG A 864 -19.07 -16.00 -40.13
CA ARG A 864 -17.92 -16.78 -39.63
C ARG A 864 -18.10 -17.23 -38.18
N ALA A 865 -17.61 -18.42 -37.83
CA ALA A 865 -17.65 -18.92 -36.46
C ALA A 865 -16.85 -18.07 -35.46
N TRP A 866 -15.56 -17.80 -35.73
CA TRP A 866 -14.66 -17.07 -34.83
C TRP A 866 -15.19 -15.70 -34.36
N THR A 867 -15.85 -14.96 -35.26
CA THR A 867 -16.39 -13.62 -34.97
C THR A 867 -17.56 -13.61 -33.98
N LEU A 868 -18.16 -14.77 -33.69
CA LEU A 868 -19.15 -14.89 -32.62
C LEU A 868 -18.54 -14.56 -31.26
N GLN A 869 -17.32 -15.04 -31.01
CA GLN A 869 -16.64 -14.81 -29.74
C GLN A 869 -16.17 -13.36 -29.62
N GLU A 870 -15.73 -12.76 -30.73
CA GLU A 870 -15.39 -11.34 -30.84
C GLU A 870 -16.60 -10.47 -30.45
N TYR A 871 -17.79 -10.79 -30.99
CA TYR A 871 -19.04 -10.12 -30.62
C TYR A 871 -19.45 -10.37 -29.16
N VAL A 872 -19.44 -11.62 -28.68
CA VAL A 872 -19.95 -11.96 -27.33
C VAL A 872 -19.03 -11.45 -26.23
N ALA A 873 -17.70 -11.50 -26.42
CA ALA A 873 -16.72 -11.05 -25.43
C ALA A 873 -16.63 -9.53 -25.30
N ALA A 874 -16.72 -8.79 -26.42
CA ALA A 874 -16.54 -7.34 -26.45
C ALA A 874 -17.49 -6.59 -25.48
N LYS A 875 -16.95 -5.80 -24.57
CA LYS A 875 -17.75 -4.89 -23.72
C LYS A 875 -18.30 -3.72 -24.53
N VAL A 876 -17.39 -3.05 -25.25
CA VAL A 876 -17.68 -1.93 -26.16
C VAL A 876 -17.24 -2.34 -27.56
N LEU A 877 -18.10 -2.11 -28.55
CA LEU A 877 -17.86 -2.54 -29.93
C LEU A 877 -18.32 -1.45 -30.92
N HIS A 878 -17.49 -1.11 -31.90
CA HIS A 878 -17.81 -0.20 -33.01
C HIS A 878 -17.78 -0.95 -34.34
N PHE A 879 -18.78 -0.73 -35.17
CA PHE A 879 -18.83 -1.26 -36.54
C PHE A 879 -18.36 -0.20 -37.53
N TYR A 880 -17.40 -0.55 -38.38
CA TYR A 880 -16.85 0.28 -39.46
C TYR A 880 -17.09 -0.36 -40.82
N THR A 881 -17.34 0.47 -41.83
CA THR A 881 -17.47 0.07 -43.23
C THR A 881 -16.12 -0.24 -43.87
N GLU A 882 -16.14 -0.84 -45.06
CA GLU A 882 -14.98 -1.07 -45.94
C GLU A 882 -14.19 0.22 -46.21
N ASP A 883 -14.87 1.38 -46.27
CA ASP A 883 -14.31 2.71 -46.44
C ASP A 883 -14.00 3.43 -45.10
N TRP A 884 -13.88 2.68 -44.00
CA TRP A 884 -13.50 3.16 -42.66
C TRP A 884 -14.38 4.29 -42.08
N THR A 885 -15.65 4.36 -42.49
CA THR A 885 -16.66 5.19 -41.80
C THR A 885 -17.44 4.38 -40.78
N PRO A 886 -17.94 4.97 -39.67
CA PRO A 886 -18.84 4.27 -38.75
C PRO A 886 -20.09 3.77 -39.47
N TYR A 887 -20.49 2.53 -39.22
CA TYR A 887 -21.68 1.93 -39.83
C TYR A 887 -22.94 2.74 -39.50
N LEU A 888 -23.77 3.01 -40.52
CA LEU A 888 -24.93 3.92 -40.48
C LEU A 888 -24.60 5.36 -40.01
N GLY A 889 -23.32 5.75 -40.00
CA GLY A 889 -22.86 7.05 -39.49
C GLY A 889 -22.89 7.18 -37.96
N LEU A 890 -23.12 6.09 -37.23
CA LEU A 890 -23.29 6.09 -35.77
C LEU A 890 -22.13 6.78 -35.02
N GLN A 891 -22.48 7.58 -34.02
CA GLN A 891 -21.56 8.29 -33.12
C GLN A 891 -21.78 7.86 -31.66
N LEU A 892 -22.28 6.64 -31.44
CA LEU A 892 -22.57 6.12 -30.11
C LEU A 892 -21.29 5.59 -29.44
N PRO A 893 -21.11 5.76 -28.12
CA PRO A 893 -20.00 5.17 -27.38
C PRO A 893 -19.88 3.65 -27.59
N ASN A 894 -21.00 2.96 -27.83
CA ASN A 894 -21.07 1.52 -28.06
C ASN A 894 -22.14 1.20 -29.13
N HIS A 895 -21.78 0.57 -30.24
CA HIS A 895 -22.76 0.24 -31.29
C HIS A 895 -23.69 -0.91 -30.86
N LYS A 896 -23.35 -1.68 -29.82
CA LYS A 896 -24.27 -2.67 -29.20
C LYS A 896 -25.51 -2.05 -28.56
N GLU A 897 -25.58 -0.73 -28.41
CA GLU A 897 -26.74 -0.02 -27.86
C GLU A 897 -27.66 0.56 -28.94
N SER A 898 -27.25 0.57 -30.22
CA SER A 898 -28.10 0.99 -31.35
C SER A 898 -29.23 -0.03 -31.58
N PRO A 899 -30.51 0.39 -31.60
CA PRO A 899 -31.62 -0.51 -31.90
C PRO A 899 -31.57 -1.06 -33.33
N GLU A 900 -31.01 -0.30 -34.28
CA GLU A 900 -30.76 -0.74 -35.65
C GLU A 900 -29.80 -1.93 -35.69
N VAL A 901 -28.63 -1.78 -35.05
CA VAL A 901 -27.59 -2.81 -34.98
C VAL A 901 -28.06 -4.04 -34.23
N ILE A 902 -28.77 -3.88 -33.10
CA ILE A 902 -29.33 -5.02 -32.37
C ILE A 902 -30.38 -5.76 -33.22
N SER A 903 -31.27 -5.04 -33.91
CA SER A 903 -32.30 -5.64 -34.78
C SER A 903 -31.69 -6.42 -35.94
N GLU A 904 -30.59 -5.93 -36.54
CA GLU A 904 -29.86 -6.71 -37.56
C GLU A 904 -29.15 -7.94 -36.98
N MET A 905 -28.59 -7.85 -35.76
CA MET A 905 -28.00 -9.02 -35.10
C MET A 905 -29.06 -10.07 -34.71
N GLU A 906 -30.24 -9.66 -34.26
CA GLU A 906 -31.38 -10.55 -34.00
C GLU A 906 -31.87 -11.21 -35.30
N GLN A 907 -32.05 -10.46 -36.39
CA GLN A 907 -32.45 -11.00 -37.70
C GLN A 907 -31.42 -12.00 -38.26
N ALA A 908 -30.13 -11.77 -38.05
CA ALA A 908 -29.06 -12.63 -38.55
C ALA A 908 -28.88 -13.92 -37.74
N THR A 909 -29.24 -13.92 -36.46
CA THR A 909 -28.95 -15.03 -35.53
C THR A 909 -30.20 -15.77 -35.02
N GLY A 910 -31.38 -15.16 -35.17
CA GLY A 910 -32.65 -15.70 -34.68
C GLY A 910 -32.78 -15.73 -33.15
N VAL A 911 -31.91 -15.02 -32.42
CA VAL A 911 -31.89 -14.89 -30.95
C VAL A 911 -32.23 -13.45 -30.57
N SER A 912 -33.08 -13.25 -29.56
CA SER A 912 -33.69 -11.94 -29.32
C SER A 912 -32.71 -10.88 -28.83
N ALA A 913 -33.03 -9.60 -29.09
CA ALA A 913 -32.32 -8.43 -28.59
C ALA A 913 -31.98 -8.50 -27.08
N GLU A 914 -32.90 -9.01 -26.27
CA GLU A 914 -32.74 -9.17 -24.82
C GLU A 914 -31.77 -10.30 -24.49
N GLN A 915 -31.87 -11.45 -25.15
CA GLN A 915 -30.94 -12.57 -24.99
C GLN A 915 -29.53 -12.20 -25.44
N LEU A 916 -29.37 -11.49 -26.56
CA LEU A 916 -28.08 -10.98 -27.04
C LEU A 916 -27.40 -10.03 -26.03
N LYS A 917 -28.18 -9.24 -25.28
CA LYS A 917 -27.69 -8.39 -24.18
C LYS A 917 -27.41 -9.16 -22.89
N ALA A 918 -28.18 -10.21 -22.61
CA ALA A 918 -28.06 -11.02 -21.39
C ALA A 918 -26.93 -12.08 -21.45
N LEU A 919 -26.50 -12.48 -22.64
CA LEU A 919 -25.47 -13.50 -22.82
C LEU A 919 -24.14 -13.13 -22.14
N ARG A 920 -23.62 -14.08 -21.35
CA ARG A 920 -22.32 -14.01 -20.67
C ARG A 920 -21.55 -15.31 -20.93
N PRO A 921 -20.20 -15.29 -20.89
CA PRO A 921 -19.41 -16.51 -20.92
C PRO A 921 -19.81 -17.49 -19.80
N GLY A 922 -19.64 -18.80 -20.05
CA GLY A 922 -19.89 -19.87 -19.07
C GLY A 922 -21.00 -20.84 -19.49
N LEU A 923 -21.51 -21.61 -18.53
CA LEU A 923 -22.41 -22.76 -18.76
C LEU A 923 -23.92 -22.44 -18.61
N THR A 924 -24.30 -21.17 -18.65
CA THR A 924 -25.71 -20.74 -18.75
C THR A 924 -26.12 -20.53 -20.21
N PHE A 925 -27.43 -20.63 -20.51
CA PHE A 925 -27.99 -20.41 -21.86
C PHE A 925 -27.30 -21.23 -22.96
N ILE A 926 -27.04 -22.52 -22.66
CA ILE A 926 -26.24 -23.39 -23.54
C ILE A 926 -26.93 -23.58 -24.89
N ARG A 927 -28.25 -23.82 -24.90
CA ARG A 927 -28.99 -24.05 -26.14
C ARG A 927 -29.02 -22.80 -27.03
N GLU A 928 -29.10 -21.61 -26.45
CA GLU A 928 -29.03 -20.33 -27.14
C GLU A 928 -27.63 -20.10 -27.73
N LYS A 929 -26.56 -20.39 -26.97
CA LYS A 929 -25.17 -20.31 -27.45
C LYS A 929 -24.89 -21.28 -28.60
N LEU A 930 -25.34 -22.52 -28.50
CA LEU A 930 -25.24 -23.50 -29.59
C LEU A 930 -26.05 -23.07 -30.81
N ARG A 931 -27.21 -22.43 -30.62
CA ARG A 931 -28.00 -21.87 -31.72
C ARG A 931 -27.30 -20.70 -32.41
N LEU A 932 -26.68 -19.77 -31.66
CA LEU A 932 -25.84 -18.69 -32.22
C LEU A 932 -24.63 -19.20 -33.03
N ALA A 933 -24.09 -20.36 -32.66
CA ALA A 933 -23.02 -21.02 -33.39
C ALA A 933 -23.54 -21.79 -34.63
N SER A 934 -24.73 -22.39 -34.55
CA SER A 934 -25.34 -23.19 -35.62
C SER A 934 -25.69 -22.44 -36.90
N THR A 935 -25.71 -21.10 -36.86
CA THR A 935 -25.93 -20.23 -38.03
C THR A 935 -24.62 -19.81 -38.72
N ARG A 936 -23.47 -20.39 -38.34
CA ARG A 936 -22.14 -19.93 -38.74
C ARG A 936 -21.32 -20.98 -39.48
N GLU A 937 -20.52 -20.50 -40.39
CA GLU A 937 -19.63 -21.24 -41.29
C GLU A 937 -18.20 -21.27 -40.72
N THR A 938 -17.49 -22.36 -40.97
CA THR A 938 -16.09 -22.55 -40.58
C THR A 938 -15.23 -22.87 -41.80
N THR A 939 -13.91 -22.68 -41.68
CA THR A 939 -12.94 -23.06 -42.74
C THR A 939 -12.31 -24.43 -42.45
N LEU A 940 -12.12 -24.75 -41.17
CA LEU A 940 -11.78 -26.08 -40.66
C LEU A 940 -12.96 -26.63 -39.87
N VAL A 941 -13.15 -27.95 -39.83
CA VAL A 941 -14.30 -28.56 -39.13
C VAL A 941 -14.20 -28.29 -37.63
N GLU A 942 -12.98 -28.31 -37.08
CA GLU A 942 -12.68 -28.16 -35.67
C GLU A 942 -12.94 -26.75 -35.12
N ASP A 943 -12.94 -25.74 -35.98
CA ASP A 943 -13.29 -24.36 -35.60
C ASP A 943 -14.74 -24.25 -35.09
N ALA A 944 -15.63 -25.18 -35.46
CA ALA A 944 -17.00 -25.27 -34.96
C ALA A 944 -17.04 -25.55 -33.45
N ALA A 945 -15.97 -26.14 -32.91
CA ALA A 945 -15.78 -26.36 -31.49
C ALA A 945 -14.88 -25.27 -30.87
N TYR A 946 -13.70 -25.01 -31.46
CA TYR A 946 -12.67 -24.20 -30.81
C TYR A 946 -13.03 -22.71 -30.71
N SER A 947 -13.83 -22.17 -31.65
CA SER A 947 -14.36 -20.81 -31.54
C SER A 947 -15.33 -20.59 -30.37
N LEU A 948 -15.80 -21.67 -29.72
CA LEU A 948 -16.78 -21.64 -28.63
C LEU A 948 -16.18 -21.85 -27.24
N LEU A 949 -14.88 -22.18 -27.13
CA LEU A 949 -14.19 -22.48 -25.86
C LEU A 949 -14.41 -21.37 -24.82
N GLY A 950 -14.14 -20.12 -25.19
CA GLY A 950 -14.34 -18.97 -24.30
C GLY A 950 -15.81 -18.66 -24.01
N ILE A 951 -16.71 -18.86 -24.98
CA ILE A 951 -18.16 -18.63 -24.84
C ILE A 951 -18.77 -19.57 -23.77
N PHE A 952 -18.28 -20.82 -23.70
CA PHE A 952 -18.64 -21.76 -22.63
C PHE A 952 -17.73 -21.71 -21.40
N SER A 953 -16.65 -20.92 -21.44
CA SER A 953 -15.58 -20.89 -20.42
C SER A 953 -14.94 -22.26 -20.15
N VAL A 954 -14.81 -23.07 -21.19
CA VAL A 954 -14.17 -24.38 -21.14
C VAL A 954 -12.67 -24.19 -20.97
N ALA A 955 -12.19 -24.47 -19.75
CA ALA A 955 -10.79 -24.39 -19.37
C ALA A 955 -10.09 -25.75 -19.58
N GLY A 956 -8.83 -25.73 -19.99
CA GLY A 956 -8.00 -26.94 -20.09
C GLY A 956 -8.32 -27.92 -21.24
N LEU A 957 -9.25 -27.62 -22.15
CA LEU A 957 -9.49 -28.43 -23.35
C LEU A 957 -8.55 -28.00 -24.49
N PRO A 958 -7.53 -28.78 -24.88
CA PRO A 958 -6.60 -28.39 -25.93
C PRO A 958 -7.24 -28.48 -27.31
N ALA A 959 -7.02 -27.47 -28.16
CA ALA A 959 -7.29 -27.58 -29.58
C ALA A 959 -6.32 -28.60 -30.22
N ILE A 960 -6.87 -29.50 -31.03
CA ILE A 960 -6.15 -30.52 -31.80
C ILE A 960 -6.71 -30.45 -33.23
N TYR A 961 -6.01 -29.78 -34.13
CA TYR A 961 -6.38 -29.75 -35.54
C TYR A 961 -5.98 -31.06 -36.22
N GLY A 962 -6.88 -31.62 -37.04
CA GLY A 962 -6.77 -32.95 -37.63
C GLY A 962 -7.65 -34.02 -36.97
N GLU A 963 -8.43 -33.70 -35.92
CA GLU A 963 -9.41 -34.64 -35.34
C GLU A 963 -10.82 -34.53 -35.95
N GLY A 964 -11.07 -33.50 -36.78
CA GLY A 964 -12.35 -33.31 -37.48
C GLY A 964 -13.55 -33.21 -36.53
N GLU A 965 -14.63 -33.93 -36.86
CA GLU A 965 -15.91 -33.95 -36.13
C GLU A 965 -15.77 -34.33 -34.64
N ALA A 966 -14.69 -35.02 -34.25
CA ALA A 966 -14.47 -35.42 -32.86
C ALA A 966 -14.33 -34.22 -31.91
N SER A 967 -13.89 -33.07 -32.42
CA SER A 967 -13.75 -31.81 -31.68
C SER A 967 -15.06 -31.27 -31.12
N LEU A 968 -16.14 -31.30 -31.91
CA LEU A 968 -17.49 -30.93 -31.46
C LEU A 968 -17.97 -31.90 -30.38
N GLY A 969 -17.70 -33.20 -30.57
CA GLY A 969 -17.97 -34.22 -29.55
C GLY A 969 -17.25 -33.94 -28.22
N ARG A 970 -15.95 -33.64 -28.26
CA ARG A 970 -15.14 -33.28 -27.09
C ARG A 970 -15.65 -32.02 -26.38
N LEU A 971 -16.00 -30.97 -27.13
CA LEU A 971 -16.57 -29.74 -26.56
C LEU A 971 -17.91 -30.05 -25.87
N LEU A 972 -18.86 -30.65 -26.59
CA LEU A 972 -20.21 -30.91 -26.06
C LEU A 972 -20.17 -31.89 -24.89
N ALA A 973 -19.23 -32.84 -24.86
CA ALA A 973 -18.99 -33.71 -23.72
C ALA A 973 -18.54 -32.93 -22.47
N HIS A 974 -17.60 -31.99 -22.62
CA HIS A 974 -17.14 -31.14 -21.51
C HIS A 974 -18.24 -30.18 -21.03
N VAL A 975 -18.96 -29.53 -21.96
CA VAL A 975 -20.07 -28.63 -21.64
C VAL A 975 -21.20 -29.39 -20.93
N LEU A 976 -21.54 -30.60 -21.37
CA LEU A 976 -22.54 -31.44 -20.69
C LEU A 976 -22.07 -31.88 -19.29
N ALA A 977 -20.82 -32.33 -19.14
CA ALA A 977 -20.28 -32.77 -17.86
C ALA A 977 -20.18 -31.63 -16.82
N GLY A 978 -19.86 -30.40 -17.25
CA GLY A 978 -19.79 -29.23 -16.37
C GLY A 978 -21.14 -28.59 -16.02
N SER A 979 -22.21 -28.91 -16.76
CA SER A 979 -23.53 -28.24 -16.61
C SER A 979 -24.67 -29.15 -16.20
N GLY A 980 -24.60 -30.44 -16.52
CA GLY A 980 -25.73 -31.37 -16.44
C GLY A 980 -26.85 -31.11 -17.46
N ASP A 981 -26.72 -30.13 -18.36
CA ASP A 981 -27.80 -29.72 -19.28
C ASP A 981 -27.99 -30.70 -20.45
N VAL A 982 -28.85 -31.70 -20.25
CA VAL A 982 -29.20 -32.69 -21.28
C VAL A 982 -29.94 -32.11 -22.50
N SER A 983 -30.28 -30.82 -22.54
CA SER A 983 -30.82 -30.18 -23.76
C SER A 983 -29.83 -30.21 -24.94
N ILE A 984 -28.53 -30.40 -24.66
CA ILE A 984 -27.48 -30.69 -25.65
C ILE A 984 -27.77 -31.98 -26.43
N LEU A 985 -28.39 -32.99 -25.81
CA LEU A 985 -28.72 -34.28 -26.45
C LEU A 985 -29.94 -34.18 -27.38
N ALA A 986 -30.73 -33.11 -27.26
CA ALA A 986 -32.01 -32.97 -27.91
C ALA A 986 -31.85 -32.40 -29.33
N TRP A 987 -31.43 -33.25 -30.26
CA TRP A 987 -31.20 -32.95 -31.68
C TRP A 987 -31.71 -34.11 -32.56
N THR A 988 -31.83 -33.87 -33.87
CA THR A 988 -32.21 -34.87 -34.89
C THR A 988 -31.28 -34.75 -36.10
N GLY A 989 -30.80 -35.87 -36.62
CA GLY A 989 -29.77 -35.89 -37.67
C GLY A 989 -28.88 -37.12 -37.56
N GLU A 990 -27.62 -36.98 -37.92
CA GLU A 990 -26.61 -38.05 -37.90
C GLU A 990 -25.73 -37.94 -36.64
N SER A 991 -25.44 -39.08 -36.00
CA SER A 991 -24.63 -39.15 -34.77
C SER A 991 -23.15 -38.91 -35.06
N GLY A 992 -22.48 -38.17 -34.16
CA GLY A 992 -21.05 -37.90 -34.24
C GLY A 992 -20.18 -39.14 -34.04
N SER A 993 -18.99 -39.08 -34.61
CA SER A 993 -17.95 -40.13 -34.52
C SER A 993 -17.35 -40.29 -33.12
N PHE A 994 -17.42 -39.26 -32.26
CA PHE A 994 -16.91 -39.28 -30.88
C PHE A 994 -17.80 -40.08 -29.91
N ASN A 995 -19.12 -39.88 -29.96
CA ASN A 995 -20.10 -40.58 -29.14
C ASN A 995 -21.47 -40.53 -29.82
N SER A 996 -22.21 -41.65 -29.87
CA SER A 996 -23.46 -41.68 -30.65
C SER A 996 -24.58 -40.78 -30.11
N CYS A 997 -24.53 -40.38 -28.84
CA CYS A 997 -25.51 -39.48 -28.24
C CYS A 997 -25.33 -38.00 -28.62
N LEU A 998 -24.16 -37.63 -29.15
CA LEU A 998 -23.81 -36.28 -29.62
C LEU A 998 -23.96 -36.18 -31.16
N PRO A 999 -24.24 -34.98 -31.71
CA PRO A 999 -24.39 -34.80 -33.16
C PRO A 999 -23.05 -34.79 -33.88
N ALA A 1000 -23.05 -35.08 -35.19
CA ALA A 1000 -21.88 -34.91 -36.05
C ALA A 1000 -21.60 -33.43 -36.41
N ASP A 1001 -22.65 -32.61 -36.49
CA ASP A 1001 -22.60 -31.22 -36.92
C ASP A 1001 -23.42 -30.33 -35.95
N ILE A 1002 -22.96 -29.10 -35.73
CA ILE A 1002 -23.59 -28.08 -34.89
C ILE A 1002 -24.83 -27.45 -35.54
N THR A 1003 -25.00 -27.54 -36.87
CA THR A 1003 -26.17 -26.99 -37.59
C THR A 1003 -27.52 -27.54 -37.08
N VAL A 1004 -27.53 -28.72 -36.43
CA VAL A 1004 -28.72 -29.33 -35.81
C VAL A 1004 -29.39 -28.44 -34.74
N PHE A 1005 -28.67 -27.48 -34.17
CA PHE A 1005 -29.18 -26.60 -33.10
C PHE A 1005 -29.92 -25.35 -33.60
N ASN A 1006 -30.02 -25.14 -34.92
CA ASN A 1006 -30.65 -23.95 -35.54
C ASN A 1006 -32.18 -23.88 -35.29
N GLY A 1007 -32.82 -25.03 -35.05
CA GLY A 1007 -34.27 -25.13 -34.78
C GLY A 1007 -34.73 -24.46 -33.47
N PRO A 1008 -36.04 -24.16 -33.33
CA PRO A 1008 -36.59 -23.49 -32.15
C PRO A 1008 -36.48 -24.35 -30.89
N ALA A 1009 -35.87 -23.80 -29.84
CA ALA A 1009 -35.55 -24.50 -28.60
C ALA A 1009 -36.78 -25.07 -27.85
N THR A 1010 -37.93 -24.43 -28.00
CA THR A 1010 -39.21 -24.79 -27.35
C THR A 1010 -39.80 -26.14 -27.76
N SER A 1011 -39.23 -26.80 -28.77
CA SER A 1011 -39.69 -28.13 -29.22
C SER A 1011 -39.09 -29.30 -28.44
N HIS A 1012 -38.01 -29.08 -27.67
CA HIS A 1012 -37.14 -30.14 -27.15
C HIS A 1012 -37.23 -30.40 -25.64
N LEU A 1013 -37.74 -29.45 -24.87
CA LEU A 1013 -38.07 -29.58 -23.45
C LEU A 1013 -39.60 -29.56 -23.30
N PRO A 1014 -40.15 -30.14 -22.21
CA PRO A 1014 -41.56 -29.91 -21.87
C PRO A 1014 -41.84 -28.39 -21.81
N SER A 1015 -42.98 -27.96 -22.34
CA SER A 1015 -43.36 -26.54 -22.25
C SER A 1015 -43.52 -26.13 -20.79
N PRO A 1016 -43.02 -24.95 -20.37
CA PRO A 1016 -43.20 -24.45 -19.00
C PRO A 1016 -44.66 -24.58 -18.58
N ILE A 1017 -44.89 -25.17 -17.40
CA ILE A 1017 -46.26 -25.44 -16.92
C ILE A 1017 -46.77 -24.12 -16.33
N PRO A 1018 -47.82 -23.49 -16.90
CA PRO A 1018 -48.34 -22.25 -16.35
C PRO A 1018 -48.63 -22.42 -14.86
N ASP A 1019 -48.30 -21.42 -14.02
CA ASP A 1019 -48.39 -21.57 -12.55
C ASP A 1019 -49.76 -22.07 -12.09
N ALA A 1020 -50.84 -21.61 -12.74
CA ALA A 1020 -52.20 -22.08 -12.47
C ALA A 1020 -52.44 -23.57 -12.77
N ASP A 1021 -51.74 -24.16 -13.76
CA ASP A 1021 -51.80 -25.60 -14.07
C ASP A 1021 -50.83 -26.43 -13.21
N MET A 1022 -49.70 -25.85 -12.80
CA MET A 1022 -48.83 -26.42 -11.77
C MET A 1022 -49.55 -26.49 -10.42
N GLU A 1023 -50.22 -25.40 -10.00
CA GLU A 1023 -51.05 -25.33 -8.79
C GLU A 1023 -52.28 -26.25 -8.87
N ARG A 1024 -52.96 -26.36 -10.02
CA ARG A 1024 -54.00 -27.37 -10.23
C ARG A 1024 -53.47 -28.79 -10.04
N THR A 1025 -52.25 -29.08 -10.51
CA THR A 1025 -51.64 -30.40 -10.34
C THR A 1025 -51.27 -30.66 -8.87
N ILE A 1026 -50.71 -29.68 -8.18
CA ILE A 1026 -50.38 -29.75 -6.75
C ILE A 1026 -51.66 -29.92 -5.90
N THR A 1027 -52.72 -29.15 -6.15
CA THR A 1027 -54.01 -29.29 -5.46
C THR A 1027 -54.75 -30.58 -5.81
N ALA A 1028 -54.77 -31.01 -7.07
CA ALA A 1028 -55.32 -32.32 -7.46
C ALA A 1028 -54.57 -33.50 -6.81
N SER A 1029 -53.27 -33.34 -6.54
CA SER A 1029 -52.45 -34.33 -5.82
C SER A 1029 -52.70 -34.39 -4.30
N HIS A 1030 -53.62 -33.58 -3.77
CA HIS A 1030 -54.20 -33.77 -2.43
C HIS A 1030 -55.34 -34.82 -2.41
N ASN A 1031 -55.66 -35.45 -3.55
CA ASN A 1031 -56.55 -36.62 -3.57
C ASN A 1031 -55.96 -37.78 -2.75
N PRO A 1032 -56.79 -38.54 -2.00
CA PRO A 1032 -56.35 -39.71 -1.23
C PRO A 1032 -55.88 -40.90 -2.09
N SER A 1033 -55.91 -40.77 -3.43
CA SER A 1033 -55.40 -41.75 -4.39
C SER A 1033 -54.00 -41.42 -4.94
N PHE A 1034 -53.37 -40.32 -4.51
CA PHE A 1034 -52.01 -39.96 -4.94
C PHE A 1034 -50.96 -40.59 -4.02
N ASP A 1035 -50.15 -41.50 -4.54
CA ASP A 1035 -49.05 -42.11 -3.78
C ASP A 1035 -47.85 -41.16 -3.68
N LEU A 1036 -47.88 -40.34 -2.62
CA LEU A 1036 -46.79 -39.45 -2.26
C LEU A 1036 -45.49 -40.21 -1.89
N ASN A 1037 -45.57 -41.43 -1.35
CA ASN A 1037 -44.37 -42.19 -0.97
C ASN A 1037 -43.64 -42.70 -2.21
N ALA A 1038 -44.37 -43.16 -3.23
CA ALA A 1038 -43.79 -43.50 -4.53
C ALA A 1038 -43.23 -42.25 -5.25
N ALA A 1039 -43.92 -41.11 -5.19
CA ALA A 1039 -43.43 -39.85 -5.75
C ALA A 1039 -42.13 -39.36 -5.09
N LEU A 1040 -42.04 -39.43 -3.76
CA LEU A 1040 -40.82 -39.13 -3.00
C LEU A 1040 -39.70 -40.13 -3.34
N SER A 1041 -39.99 -41.44 -3.36
CA SER A 1041 -38.99 -42.48 -3.69
C SER A 1041 -38.43 -42.33 -5.11
N LEU A 1042 -39.26 -41.87 -6.06
CA LEU A 1042 -38.85 -41.57 -7.43
C LEU A 1042 -38.00 -40.29 -7.50
N TYR A 1043 -38.36 -39.24 -6.75
CA TYR A 1043 -37.55 -38.03 -6.61
C TYR A 1043 -36.18 -38.34 -6.01
N ASP A 1044 -36.14 -39.06 -4.89
CA ASP A 1044 -34.90 -39.43 -4.21
C ASP A 1044 -33.99 -40.26 -5.12
N ARG A 1045 -34.50 -41.37 -5.71
CA ARG A 1045 -33.70 -42.24 -6.59
C ARG A 1045 -33.15 -41.51 -7.81
N LEU A 1046 -33.84 -40.51 -8.34
CA LEU A 1046 -33.36 -39.71 -9.48
C LEU A 1046 -32.35 -38.64 -9.04
N HIS A 1047 -32.56 -37.99 -7.89
CA HIS A 1047 -31.64 -36.99 -7.32
C HIS A 1047 -30.34 -37.61 -6.76
N GLU A 1048 -30.36 -38.88 -6.36
CA GLU A 1048 -29.17 -39.68 -6.00
C GLU A 1048 -28.28 -40.03 -7.21
N LEU A 1049 -28.74 -39.86 -8.46
CA LEU A 1049 -27.91 -40.15 -9.64
C LEU A 1049 -26.92 -39.01 -9.93
N PRO A 1050 -25.61 -39.29 -10.06
CA PRO A 1050 -24.62 -38.27 -10.41
C PRO A 1050 -24.86 -37.69 -11.82
N ALA A 1051 -24.57 -36.40 -12.01
CA ALA A 1051 -24.77 -35.69 -13.28
C ALA A 1051 -24.05 -36.38 -14.47
N PRO A 1052 -24.58 -36.29 -15.72
CA PRO A 1052 -24.02 -37.00 -16.88
C PRO A 1052 -22.54 -36.70 -17.11
N TRP A 1053 -21.72 -37.75 -17.29
CA TRP A 1053 -20.26 -37.61 -17.43
C TRP A 1053 -19.67 -38.53 -18.51
N PHE A 1054 -18.42 -38.28 -18.89
CA PHE A 1054 -17.72 -39.04 -19.93
C PHE A 1054 -16.46 -39.73 -19.40
N ALA A 1055 -16.17 -40.92 -19.91
CA ALA A 1055 -14.92 -41.64 -19.67
C ALA A 1055 -14.52 -42.41 -20.95
N ALA A 1056 -13.31 -42.15 -21.49
CA ALA A 1056 -12.83 -42.75 -22.74
C ALA A 1056 -13.87 -42.67 -23.89
N SER A 1057 -14.41 -41.46 -24.11
CA SER A 1057 -15.49 -41.12 -25.06
C SER A 1057 -16.85 -41.81 -24.84
N ARG A 1058 -16.97 -42.71 -23.88
CA ARG A 1058 -18.26 -43.29 -23.45
C ARG A 1058 -19.00 -42.31 -22.55
N MET A 1059 -20.31 -42.24 -22.71
CA MET A 1059 -21.20 -41.37 -21.95
C MET A 1059 -21.93 -42.18 -20.88
N LYS A 1060 -21.82 -41.76 -19.62
CA LYS A 1060 -22.66 -42.24 -18.52
C LYS A 1060 -23.90 -41.36 -18.44
N LEU A 1061 -25.07 -41.92 -18.80
CA LEU A 1061 -26.34 -41.20 -18.86
C LEU A 1061 -27.32 -41.66 -17.77
N PRO A 1062 -27.53 -40.86 -16.70
CA PRO A 1062 -28.68 -40.97 -15.81
C PRO A 1062 -29.99 -40.78 -16.58
N CYS A 1063 -30.92 -41.72 -16.47
CA CYS A 1063 -32.16 -41.68 -17.24
C CYS A 1063 -33.24 -42.62 -16.68
N ILE A 1064 -34.45 -42.47 -17.22
CA ILE A 1064 -35.49 -43.49 -17.15
C ILE A 1064 -35.53 -44.19 -18.51
N ALA A 1065 -35.24 -45.49 -18.54
CA ALA A 1065 -35.04 -46.25 -19.77
C ALA A 1065 -36.03 -47.42 -19.86
N PHE A 1066 -36.84 -47.44 -20.91
CA PHE A 1066 -37.96 -48.36 -21.11
C PHE A 1066 -37.69 -49.28 -22.30
N GLN A 1067 -37.83 -50.59 -22.12
CA GLN A 1067 -37.65 -51.55 -23.21
C GLN A 1067 -38.86 -51.51 -24.18
N LEU A 1068 -38.59 -51.46 -25.49
CA LEU A 1068 -39.64 -51.43 -26.51
C LEU A 1068 -40.06 -52.86 -26.94
N PRO A 1069 -41.37 -53.10 -27.16
CA PRO A 1069 -41.87 -54.33 -27.75
C PRO A 1069 -41.57 -54.41 -29.27
N PRO A 1070 -41.76 -55.58 -29.91
CA PRO A 1070 -41.47 -55.78 -31.33
C PRO A 1070 -42.14 -54.74 -32.24
N LEU A 1071 -41.35 -54.10 -33.10
CA LEU A 1071 -41.79 -53.00 -33.93
C LEU A 1071 -42.64 -53.46 -35.12
N SER A 1072 -43.76 -52.77 -35.34
CA SER A 1072 -44.58 -52.94 -36.55
C SER A 1072 -44.13 -51.95 -37.66
N PRO A 1073 -43.60 -52.44 -38.80
CA PRO A 1073 -43.13 -51.57 -39.88
C PRO A 1073 -44.27 -51.20 -40.84
N TYR A 1074 -44.37 -49.94 -41.24
CA TYR A 1074 -45.22 -49.51 -42.35
C TYR A 1074 -44.49 -48.55 -43.30
N ARG A 1075 -44.75 -48.70 -44.61
CA ARG A 1075 -44.11 -47.89 -45.66
C ARG A 1075 -44.87 -46.57 -45.85
N THR A 1076 -44.14 -45.48 -45.94
CA THR A 1076 -44.65 -44.18 -46.40
C THR A 1076 -43.86 -43.71 -47.63
N ARG A 1077 -44.34 -42.67 -48.33
CA ARG A 1077 -43.63 -42.09 -49.49
C ARG A 1077 -42.33 -41.36 -49.12
N SER A 1078 -42.07 -41.10 -47.83
CA SER A 1078 -40.97 -40.25 -47.35
C SER A 1078 -40.08 -40.91 -46.29
N GLY A 1079 -40.15 -42.24 -46.16
CA GLY A 1079 -39.30 -43.05 -45.28
C GLY A 1079 -39.96 -44.34 -44.80
N ARG A 1080 -39.16 -45.20 -44.15
CA ARG A 1080 -39.67 -46.27 -43.30
C ARG A 1080 -40.17 -45.65 -42.00
N VAL A 1081 -41.36 -46.05 -41.53
CA VAL A 1081 -41.88 -45.66 -40.23
C VAL A 1081 -42.21 -46.93 -39.46
N TYR A 1082 -41.80 -46.96 -38.20
CA TYR A 1082 -42.05 -48.07 -37.28
C TYR A 1082 -42.98 -47.59 -36.18
N ARG A 1083 -43.91 -48.45 -35.75
CA ARG A 1083 -44.81 -48.20 -34.62
C ARG A 1083 -44.56 -49.23 -33.53
N ALA A 1084 -44.35 -48.74 -32.30
CA ALA A 1084 -44.36 -49.52 -31.08
C ALA A 1084 -45.62 -49.18 -30.29
N ASP A 1085 -46.45 -50.17 -29.97
CA ASP A 1085 -47.57 -50.00 -29.04
C ASP A 1085 -47.10 -50.44 -27.65
N THR A 1086 -46.93 -49.46 -26.76
CA THR A 1086 -46.35 -49.64 -25.42
C THR A 1086 -47.42 -49.47 -24.34
N LEU A 1087 -47.30 -50.21 -23.24
CA LEU A 1087 -48.19 -50.06 -22.07
C LEU A 1087 -48.00 -48.70 -21.37
N VAL A 1088 -46.79 -48.12 -21.46
CA VAL A 1088 -46.41 -46.90 -20.73
C VAL A 1088 -46.78 -45.62 -21.50
N PHE A 1089 -46.58 -45.59 -22.82
CA PHE A 1089 -46.74 -44.39 -23.66
C PHE A 1089 -47.77 -44.54 -24.78
N GLY A 1090 -48.43 -45.70 -24.91
CA GLY A 1090 -49.26 -46.01 -26.06
C GLY A 1090 -48.45 -46.11 -27.37
N ALA A 1091 -48.99 -45.55 -28.45
CA ALA A 1091 -48.55 -45.76 -29.83
C ALA A 1091 -47.40 -44.83 -30.28
N VAL A 1092 -46.17 -45.19 -29.97
CA VAL A 1092 -44.96 -44.46 -30.35
C VAL A 1092 -44.65 -44.65 -31.84
N LYS A 1093 -44.37 -43.56 -32.56
CA LYS A 1093 -43.96 -43.57 -33.98
C LYS A 1093 -42.50 -43.17 -34.12
N ILE A 1094 -41.74 -43.96 -34.86
CA ILE A 1094 -40.29 -43.78 -35.06
C ILE A 1094 -40.00 -43.69 -36.57
N LYS A 1095 -39.35 -42.60 -37.00
CA LYS A 1095 -38.84 -42.44 -38.37
C LYS A 1095 -37.31 -42.49 -38.36
N THR A 1096 -36.74 -43.41 -39.13
CA THR A 1096 -35.28 -43.56 -39.29
C THR A 1096 -34.94 -44.21 -40.63
N ARG A 1097 -33.74 -43.91 -41.13
CA ARG A 1097 -33.10 -44.58 -42.28
C ARG A 1097 -32.66 -46.01 -41.95
N HIS A 1098 -32.43 -46.32 -40.67
CA HIS A 1098 -31.94 -47.62 -40.22
C HIS A 1098 -33.01 -48.74 -40.31
N ASP A 1099 -32.54 -49.98 -40.45
CA ASP A 1099 -33.40 -51.17 -40.50
C ASP A 1099 -33.64 -51.74 -39.09
N LEU A 1100 -34.58 -51.15 -38.35
CA LEU A 1100 -34.91 -51.57 -36.98
C LEU A 1100 -35.49 -52.99 -36.89
N SER A 1101 -35.89 -53.60 -38.02
CA SER A 1101 -36.41 -54.97 -38.06
C SER A 1101 -35.37 -56.07 -37.78
N ARG A 1102 -34.10 -55.68 -37.62
CA ARG A 1102 -32.94 -56.57 -37.40
C ARG A 1102 -32.23 -56.36 -36.05
N MET A 1103 -32.88 -55.70 -35.09
CA MET A 1103 -32.30 -55.42 -33.77
C MET A 1103 -33.08 -56.13 -32.67
N ASP A 1104 -32.39 -56.96 -31.88
CA ASP A 1104 -33.01 -57.88 -30.92
C ASP A 1104 -33.54 -57.19 -29.65
N THR A 1105 -33.06 -55.98 -29.32
CA THR A 1105 -33.55 -55.21 -28.16
C THR A 1105 -33.36 -53.72 -28.39
N LEU A 1106 -34.43 -52.94 -28.22
CA LEU A 1106 -34.45 -51.48 -28.33
C LEU A 1106 -34.97 -50.86 -27.03
N TYR A 1107 -34.44 -49.69 -26.70
CA TYR A 1107 -34.83 -48.91 -25.53
C TYR A 1107 -35.23 -47.49 -25.91
N LEU A 1108 -36.31 -47.01 -25.31
CA LEU A 1108 -36.69 -45.60 -25.32
C LEU A 1108 -36.22 -44.96 -24.01
N VAL A 1109 -35.47 -43.87 -24.08
CA VAL A 1109 -34.73 -43.31 -22.95
C VAL A 1109 -35.07 -41.84 -22.75
N HIS A 1110 -35.44 -41.50 -21.51
CA HIS A 1110 -35.64 -40.13 -21.04
C HIS A 1110 -34.43 -39.69 -20.19
N PRO A 1111 -33.55 -38.82 -20.70
CA PRO A 1111 -32.45 -38.24 -19.92
C PRO A 1111 -32.95 -37.55 -18.64
N TRP A 1112 -32.26 -37.74 -17.53
CA TRP A 1112 -32.54 -37.01 -16.29
C TRP A 1112 -32.08 -35.56 -16.37
N LEU A 1113 -32.82 -34.63 -15.74
CA LEU A 1113 -32.49 -33.20 -15.70
C LEU A 1113 -32.95 -32.56 -14.38
N ASP A 1114 -32.02 -32.44 -13.44
CA ASP A 1114 -32.26 -31.90 -12.09
C ASP A 1114 -32.77 -30.43 -12.12
N THR A 1115 -32.35 -29.64 -13.12
CA THR A 1115 -32.69 -28.21 -13.24
C THR A 1115 -34.17 -27.93 -13.55
N LEU A 1116 -34.97 -28.93 -13.98
CA LEU A 1116 -36.42 -28.79 -14.13
C LEU A 1116 -37.16 -28.66 -12.78
N LEU A 1117 -36.52 -29.05 -11.67
CA LEU A 1117 -37.13 -29.10 -10.34
C LEU A 1117 -36.83 -27.86 -9.49
N GLU A 1118 -35.76 -27.13 -9.83
CA GLU A 1118 -35.32 -25.93 -9.11
C GLU A 1118 -35.84 -24.61 -9.72
N ARG A 1119 -36.48 -24.64 -10.89
CA ARG A 1119 -37.11 -23.43 -11.46
C ARG A 1119 -38.35 -23.03 -10.66
N GLU A 1120 -38.27 -21.89 -9.97
CA GLU A 1120 -39.43 -21.02 -9.77
C GLU A 1120 -39.67 -20.26 -11.07
N GLU A 1121 -40.84 -20.43 -11.69
CA GLU A 1121 -41.29 -19.55 -12.75
C GLU A 1121 -41.81 -18.26 -12.12
N ARG A 1122 -41.03 -17.17 -12.19
CA ARG A 1122 -41.61 -15.82 -12.15
C ARG A 1122 -42.16 -15.53 -13.54
N GLY A 1123 -43.40 -15.96 -13.77
CA GLY A 1123 -44.05 -15.83 -15.07
C GLY A 1123 -44.31 -14.39 -15.50
N GLY A 1124 -44.16 -14.13 -16.80
CA GLY A 1124 -44.82 -13.02 -17.53
C GLY A 1124 -44.28 -11.60 -17.33
N GLU A 1125 -43.94 -11.20 -16.10
CA GLU A 1125 -43.48 -9.84 -15.80
C GLU A 1125 -42.01 -9.85 -15.35
N PHE A 1126 -41.14 -9.22 -16.15
CA PHE A 1126 -39.85 -8.75 -15.67
C PHE A 1126 -40.11 -7.69 -14.59
N VAL A 1127 -40.00 -8.10 -13.33
CA VAL A 1127 -40.00 -7.18 -12.19
C VAL A 1127 -38.87 -6.17 -12.41
N ARG A 1128 -39.25 -4.91 -12.60
CA ARG A 1128 -38.33 -3.77 -12.42
C ARG A 1128 -37.88 -3.76 -10.97
N GLU A 1129 -36.65 -4.19 -10.74
CA GLU A 1129 -35.84 -3.57 -9.69
C GLU A 1129 -35.29 -2.27 -10.31
N ASP A 1130 -35.55 -1.13 -9.67
CA ASP A 1130 -35.56 0.18 -10.34
C ASP A 1130 -34.17 0.72 -10.69
N PHE A 1131 -33.83 0.67 -11.98
CA PHE A 1131 -32.90 1.62 -12.59
C PHE A 1131 -33.53 2.25 -13.84
N ALA A 1132 -34.09 3.45 -13.68
CA ALA A 1132 -34.64 4.24 -14.77
C ALA A 1132 -33.52 4.97 -15.56
N PRO A 1133 -33.66 5.14 -16.90
CA PRO A 1133 -32.70 5.87 -17.72
C PRO A 1133 -32.80 7.40 -17.45
N PRO A 1134 -31.71 8.16 -17.62
CA PRO A 1134 -31.49 8.75 -18.95
C PRO A 1134 -30.01 8.91 -19.40
N PHE A 1135 -29.74 8.61 -20.67
CA PHE A 1135 -28.88 9.49 -21.49
C PHE A 1135 -29.77 10.65 -21.96
N SER A 1136 -29.34 11.91 -22.21
CA SER A 1136 -28.15 12.44 -22.92
C SER A 1136 -28.24 13.99 -22.86
N PRO A 1137 -27.28 14.82 -23.33
CA PRO A 1137 -25.87 14.60 -23.73
C PRO A 1137 -24.87 15.48 -22.91
N TYR A 1138 -23.60 15.47 -23.35
CA TYR A 1138 -22.45 16.32 -22.99
C TYR A 1138 -21.56 15.91 -21.80
N MET A 1139 -20.27 15.77 -22.15
CA MET A 1139 -19.04 15.87 -21.34
C MET A 1139 -18.82 14.89 -20.16
N VAL A 1140 -17.80 14.04 -20.36
CA VAL A 1140 -16.52 13.96 -19.58
C VAL A 1140 -16.58 13.81 -18.04
N GLU A 1141 -15.62 13.04 -17.54
CA GLU A 1141 -15.23 12.80 -16.13
C GLU A 1141 -16.00 11.72 -15.33
N ASP A 1142 -15.34 10.55 -15.31
CA ASP A 1142 -15.14 9.61 -14.20
C ASP A 1142 -16.27 8.81 -13.51
N SER A 1143 -15.92 7.53 -13.27
CA SER A 1143 -16.40 6.65 -12.19
C SER A 1143 -17.88 6.18 -12.22
N GLN A 1144 -18.29 5.08 -11.56
CA GLN A 1144 -17.64 3.83 -11.09
C GLN A 1144 -18.75 2.83 -10.74
N GLN A 1145 -18.69 1.56 -11.18
CA GLN A 1145 -19.25 0.34 -10.54
C GLN A 1145 -19.12 -0.87 -11.49
N LEU A 1146 -19.33 -2.09 -10.98
CA LEU A 1146 -19.23 -3.36 -11.71
C LEU A 1146 -17.82 -3.67 -12.26
N PHE A 1147 -16.82 -3.37 -11.44
CA PHE A 1147 -15.66 -4.25 -11.24
C PHE A 1147 -15.59 -4.65 -9.76
N ASP A 1148 -16.76 -5.01 -9.22
CA ASP A 1148 -16.97 -5.23 -7.79
C ASP A 1148 -16.53 -6.65 -7.45
N ILE A 1149 -15.24 -6.77 -7.11
CA ILE A 1149 -14.73 -7.75 -6.17
C ILE A 1149 -14.33 -6.93 -4.94
N ASP A 1150 -15.11 -7.08 -3.86
CA ASP A 1150 -14.80 -6.47 -2.58
C ASP A 1150 -13.65 -7.23 -1.91
N ASP A 1151 -12.43 -6.72 -2.07
CA ASP A 1151 -11.24 -7.12 -1.33
C ASP A 1151 -10.78 -5.96 -0.42
N GLU A 1152 -11.59 -5.58 0.58
CA GLU A 1152 -11.14 -4.74 1.71
C GLU A 1152 -10.47 -5.62 2.80
N GLU A 1153 -9.31 -6.22 2.50
CA GLU A 1153 -8.40 -6.73 3.53
C GLU A 1153 -6.92 -6.57 3.10
N GLU A 1154 -6.05 -6.13 4.01
CA GLU A 1154 -4.63 -5.85 3.71
C GLU A 1154 -3.79 -7.14 3.63
N ILE A 1155 -3.58 -7.66 2.41
CA ILE A 1155 -2.75 -8.85 2.17
C ILE A 1155 -1.47 -8.49 1.39
N PRO A 1156 -0.26 -8.91 1.83
CA PRO A 1156 0.98 -8.75 1.07
C PRO A 1156 1.03 -9.66 -0.17
N ASP A 1157 1.52 -9.14 -1.31
CA ASP A 1157 1.68 -9.92 -2.55
C ASP A 1157 2.79 -10.99 -2.44
N ASP A 1158 2.48 -12.26 -2.74
CA ASP A 1158 3.46 -13.20 -3.34
C ASP A 1158 2.79 -14.25 -4.27
N GLU A 1159 3.03 -14.08 -5.58
CA GLU A 1159 2.69 -14.89 -6.77
C GLU A 1159 1.35 -15.65 -6.84
N ILE A 1160 0.54 -15.29 -7.84
CA ILE A 1160 -0.57 -16.11 -8.37
C ILE A 1160 0.00 -17.08 -9.42
N ASP A 1161 -0.29 -18.37 -9.33
CA ASP A 1161 0.01 -19.38 -10.37
C ASP A 1161 -1.14 -19.46 -11.40
N ASP A 1162 -0.86 -19.73 -12.68
CA ASP A 1162 -1.90 -19.85 -13.73
C ASP A 1162 -2.14 -21.33 -14.06
N SER A 1163 -3.12 -21.94 -13.41
CA SER A 1163 -3.60 -23.30 -13.73
C SER A 1163 -5.11 -23.31 -14.06
N PRO A 1164 -5.57 -24.04 -15.10
CA PRO A 1164 -6.90 -23.82 -15.68
C PRO A 1164 -8.00 -24.77 -15.19
N THR A 1165 -8.21 -24.93 -13.87
CA THR A 1165 -9.27 -25.82 -13.33
C THR A 1165 -9.90 -25.37 -12.01
N SER A 1166 -11.15 -24.86 -12.08
CA SER A 1166 -12.25 -25.18 -11.13
C SER A 1166 -13.50 -24.33 -11.42
N VAL A 1167 -14.23 -24.64 -12.51
CA VAL A 1167 -15.61 -24.14 -12.69
C VAL A 1167 -16.57 -25.09 -11.98
N LEU A 1168 -16.84 -24.83 -10.70
CA LEU A 1168 -17.98 -25.36 -9.93
C LEU A 1168 -18.14 -24.50 -8.65
N GLU A 1169 -19.35 -24.51 -8.07
CA GLU A 1169 -19.71 -23.79 -6.82
C GLU A 1169 -19.83 -22.23 -6.89
N SER A 1170 -20.52 -21.70 -7.90
CA SER A 1170 -21.17 -20.38 -7.80
C SER A 1170 -22.55 -20.45 -7.13
N ARG A 1171 -22.59 -20.75 -5.82
CA ARG A 1171 -23.81 -20.67 -4.98
C ARG A 1171 -23.55 -19.84 -3.71
N SER A 1172 -24.54 -19.03 -3.32
CA SER A 1172 -24.64 -18.25 -2.06
C SER A 1172 -24.11 -16.81 -2.02
N LEU A 1173 -24.57 -15.94 -2.94
CA LEU A 1173 -24.73 -14.49 -2.69
C LEU A 1173 -26.14 -13.98 -3.05
N TYR A 1174 -27.16 -14.68 -2.58
CA TYR A 1174 -28.53 -14.19 -2.50
C TYR A 1174 -29.16 -14.64 -1.18
N SER A 1175 -29.98 -13.78 -0.56
CA SER A 1175 -30.87 -14.22 0.52
C SER A 1175 -31.80 -15.30 -0.06
N PRO A 1176 -31.94 -16.47 0.60
CA PRO A 1176 -32.60 -17.61 -0.02
C PRO A 1176 -34.09 -17.29 -0.29
N PRO A 1177 -34.59 -17.47 -1.53
CA PRO A 1177 -36.02 -17.44 -1.78
C PRO A 1177 -36.70 -18.55 -0.97
N SER A 1178 -38.01 -18.41 -0.74
CA SER A 1178 -38.80 -19.26 0.15
C SER A 1178 -38.55 -20.75 -0.11
N ARG A 1179 -37.85 -21.41 0.81
CA ARG A 1179 -37.27 -22.75 0.63
C ARG A 1179 -38.34 -23.80 0.32
N MET A 1180 -38.60 -24.02 -0.98
CA MET A 1180 -39.58 -25.00 -1.47
C MET A 1180 -39.33 -26.38 -0.85
N ASP A 1181 -40.37 -26.91 -0.19
CA ASP A 1181 -40.32 -28.18 0.50
C ASP A 1181 -40.13 -29.38 -0.45
N ARG A 1182 -39.55 -30.46 0.09
CA ARG A 1182 -39.27 -31.72 -0.61
C ARG A 1182 -40.53 -32.35 -1.18
N GLU A 1183 -41.65 -32.27 -0.48
CA GLU A 1183 -42.95 -32.72 -0.99
C GLU A 1183 -43.35 -31.95 -2.26
N THR A 1184 -43.21 -30.62 -2.27
CA THR A 1184 -43.54 -29.79 -3.42
C THR A 1184 -42.64 -30.10 -4.62
N ARG A 1185 -41.35 -30.39 -4.38
CA ARG A 1185 -40.40 -30.81 -5.44
C ARG A 1185 -40.80 -32.16 -6.06
N ALA A 1186 -41.14 -33.15 -5.25
CA ALA A 1186 -41.62 -34.45 -5.74
C ALA A 1186 -42.96 -34.34 -6.49
N ARG A 1187 -43.87 -33.48 -6.04
CA ARG A 1187 -45.12 -33.16 -6.76
C ARG A 1187 -44.86 -32.46 -8.11
N ARG A 1188 -43.90 -31.52 -8.19
CA ARG A 1188 -43.46 -30.90 -9.46
C ARG A 1188 -42.78 -31.89 -10.41
N LEU A 1189 -42.05 -32.89 -9.90
CA LEU A 1189 -41.46 -33.95 -10.73
C LEU A 1189 -42.56 -34.76 -11.45
N VAL A 1190 -43.59 -35.21 -10.72
CA VAL A 1190 -44.71 -35.96 -11.32
C VAL A 1190 -45.50 -35.10 -12.32
N ALA A 1191 -45.61 -33.79 -12.09
CA ALA A 1191 -46.22 -32.87 -13.05
C ALA A 1191 -45.44 -32.79 -14.38
N HIS A 1192 -44.11 -32.61 -14.33
CA HIS A 1192 -43.26 -32.58 -15.52
C HIS A 1192 -43.25 -33.90 -16.28
N LEU A 1193 -43.15 -35.04 -15.58
CA LEU A 1193 -43.19 -36.36 -16.22
C LEU A 1193 -44.49 -36.57 -17.01
N ARG A 1194 -45.63 -36.05 -16.55
CA ARG A 1194 -46.94 -36.18 -17.22
C ARG A 1194 -47.07 -35.34 -18.51
N GLN A 1195 -46.14 -34.44 -18.80
CA GLN A 1195 -46.13 -33.69 -20.06
C GLN A 1195 -45.51 -34.52 -21.21
N PRO A 1196 -45.80 -34.18 -22.48
CA PRO A 1196 -45.06 -34.72 -23.61
C PRO A 1196 -43.58 -34.31 -23.57
N PHE A 1197 -42.67 -35.28 -23.69
CA PHE A 1197 -41.22 -35.05 -23.67
C PHE A 1197 -40.52 -35.69 -24.87
N GLY A 1198 -39.33 -35.18 -25.20
CA GLY A 1198 -38.45 -35.74 -26.21
C GLY A 1198 -37.63 -36.91 -25.66
N ALA A 1199 -37.63 -38.05 -26.37
CA ALA A 1199 -36.96 -39.27 -25.96
C ALA A 1199 -35.91 -39.75 -26.96
N LEU A 1200 -34.86 -40.41 -26.45
CA LEU A 1200 -33.77 -40.99 -27.24
C LEU A 1200 -34.05 -42.47 -27.53
N LEU A 1201 -33.67 -42.94 -28.72
CA LEU A 1201 -33.76 -44.35 -29.11
C LEU A 1201 -32.38 -45.00 -29.05
N LEU A 1202 -32.20 -45.97 -28.16
CA LEU A 1202 -30.96 -46.74 -28.01
C LEU A 1202 -31.15 -48.22 -28.37
N THR A 1203 -30.06 -48.90 -28.69
CA THR A 1203 -29.96 -50.36 -28.91
C THR A 1203 -28.78 -50.94 -28.12
N LEU A 1204 -28.82 -52.24 -27.80
CA LEU A 1204 -27.71 -52.95 -27.15
C LEU A 1204 -26.62 -53.35 -28.16
N ALA A 1205 -25.37 -53.02 -27.86
CA ALA A 1205 -24.22 -53.38 -28.69
C ALA A 1205 -23.73 -54.81 -28.35
N SER A 1206 -24.14 -55.78 -29.17
CA SER A 1206 -23.73 -57.18 -29.04
C SER A 1206 -22.23 -57.38 -29.34
N THR A 1207 -21.41 -57.49 -28.30
CA THR A 1207 -20.10 -58.16 -28.35
C THR A 1207 -20.08 -59.35 -27.37
N GLY A 1208 -19.26 -60.36 -27.67
CA GLY A 1208 -19.46 -61.72 -27.14
C GLY A 1208 -19.32 -61.87 -25.63
N GLY A 1209 -20.43 -62.23 -24.95
CA GLY A 1209 -20.43 -62.84 -23.62
C GLY A 1209 -20.91 -61.96 -22.46
N ARG A 1210 -20.76 -60.63 -22.53
CA ARG A 1210 -21.31 -59.67 -21.55
C ARG A 1210 -21.68 -58.35 -22.23
N ALA A 1211 -22.95 -58.20 -22.62
CA ALA A 1211 -23.46 -56.96 -23.19
C ALA A 1211 -23.89 -55.99 -22.06
N VAL A 1212 -23.25 -54.81 -22.01
CA VAL A 1212 -23.60 -53.70 -21.11
C VAL A 1212 -23.67 -52.36 -21.87
N ASP A 1213 -23.14 -52.32 -23.10
CA ASP A 1213 -22.97 -51.12 -23.92
C ASP A 1213 -24.23 -50.79 -24.73
N TYR A 1214 -24.64 -49.52 -24.71
CA TYR A 1214 -25.76 -48.99 -25.48
C TYR A 1214 -25.26 -48.11 -26.63
N LYS A 1215 -26.04 -47.97 -27.69
CA LYS A 1215 -25.76 -47.05 -28.80
C LYS A 1215 -27.03 -46.33 -29.26
N ARG A 1216 -26.98 -45.02 -29.45
CA ARG A 1216 -28.08 -44.21 -30.01
C ARG A 1216 -28.26 -44.52 -31.50
N ILE A 1217 -29.51 -44.60 -31.92
CA ILE A 1217 -29.91 -44.71 -33.31
C ILE A 1217 -30.29 -43.32 -33.83
N ALA A 1218 -29.74 -42.92 -34.97
CA ALA A 1218 -30.10 -41.70 -35.67
C ALA A 1218 -31.57 -41.74 -36.15
N THR A 1219 -32.33 -40.68 -35.89
CA THR A 1219 -33.74 -40.55 -36.29
C THR A 1219 -33.96 -39.34 -37.20
N ASP A 1220 -34.76 -39.51 -38.25
CA ASP A 1220 -35.13 -38.42 -39.18
C ASP A 1220 -36.22 -37.49 -38.61
N SER A 1221 -36.67 -37.75 -37.37
CA SER A 1221 -37.60 -36.92 -36.61
C SER A 1221 -37.34 -37.07 -35.12
N MET A 1222 -37.87 -36.14 -34.32
CA MET A 1222 -38.02 -36.33 -32.88
C MET A 1222 -38.90 -37.56 -32.60
N ILE A 1223 -38.62 -38.23 -31.48
CA ILE A 1223 -39.58 -39.14 -30.83
C ILE A 1223 -40.14 -38.40 -29.63
N THR A 1224 -41.41 -37.99 -29.72
CA THR A 1224 -42.15 -37.39 -28.60
C THR A 1224 -43.03 -38.46 -27.97
N VAL A 1225 -43.03 -38.57 -26.65
CA VAL A 1225 -43.89 -39.48 -25.89
C VAL A 1225 -44.46 -38.80 -24.66
N GLN A 1226 -45.54 -39.37 -24.12
CA GLN A 1226 -46.22 -38.94 -22.91
C GLN A 1226 -46.72 -40.19 -22.19
N PHE A 1227 -46.65 -40.23 -20.86
CA PHE A 1227 -47.20 -41.36 -20.09
C PHE A 1227 -48.73 -41.41 -20.20
N GLN A 1228 -49.32 -42.61 -20.16
CA GLN A 1228 -50.76 -42.77 -19.98
C GLN A 1228 -51.17 -42.36 -18.55
N GLU A 1229 -52.41 -41.91 -18.36
CA GLU A 1229 -52.87 -41.35 -17.08
C GLU A 1229 -52.89 -42.37 -15.93
N ASP A 1230 -53.07 -43.66 -16.27
CA ASP A 1230 -53.16 -44.80 -15.34
C ASP A 1230 -51.81 -45.45 -14.97
N VAL A 1231 -50.66 -44.94 -15.44
CA VAL A 1231 -49.34 -45.55 -15.17
C VAL A 1231 -48.92 -45.41 -13.71
N SER A 1232 -48.49 -46.50 -13.08
CA SER A 1232 -47.99 -46.49 -11.71
C SER A 1232 -46.60 -45.85 -11.61
N LEU A 1233 -46.38 -45.04 -10.57
CA LEU A 1233 -45.07 -44.47 -10.26
C LEU A 1233 -44.04 -45.57 -9.92
N ALA A 1234 -44.47 -46.74 -9.44
CA ALA A 1234 -43.58 -47.89 -9.21
C ALA A 1234 -43.02 -48.47 -10.52
N ASP A 1235 -43.85 -48.56 -11.57
CA ASP A 1235 -43.41 -49.05 -12.90
C ASP A 1235 -42.36 -48.10 -13.52
N ILE A 1236 -42.43 -46.81 -13.19
CA ILE A 1236 -41.44 -45.80 -13.59
C ILE A 1236 -40.16 -45.95 -12.76
N LEU A 1237 -40.28 -46.14 -11.44
CA LEU A 1237 -39.18 -46.27 -10.48
C LEU A 1237 -38.21 -47.42 -10.80
N ASP A 1238 -38.72 -48.54 -11.30
CA ASP A 1238 -37.92 -49.71 -11.70
C ASP A 1238 -37.22 -49.55 -13.06
N ASN A 1239 -37.56 -48.50 -13.83
CA ASN A 1239 -36.90 -48.17 -15.09
C ASN A 1239 -35.78 -47.12 -14.96
N VAL A 1240 -35.63 -46.49 -13.78
CA VAL A 1240 -34.58 -45.51 -13.45
C VAL A 1240 -33.21 -46.19 -13.35
N ARG A 1241 -32.22 -45.72 -14.13
CA ARG A 1241 -30.87 -46.29 -14.20
C ARG A 1241 -29.84 -45.35 -14.84
N THR A 1242 -28.56 -45.66 -14.68
CA THR A 1242 -27.47 -45.05 -15.48
C THR A 1242 -27.09 -45.99 -16.62
N LEU A 1243 -27.07 -45.49 -17.86
CA LEU A 1243 -26.64 -46.25 -19.04
C LEU A 1243 -25.21 -45.89 -19.44
N ASP A 1244 -24.49 -46.84 -20.06
CA ASP A 1244 -23.18 -46.63 -20.68
C ASP A 1244 -23.38 -46.58 -22.21
N VAL A 1245 -23.19 -45.40 -22.82
CA VAL A 1245 -23.51 -45.15 -24.23
C VAL A 1245 -22.23 -44.89 -25.04
N LEU A 1246 -22.05 -45.68 -26.09
CA LEU A 1246 -21.00 -45.57 -27.13
C LEU A 1246 -21.25 -44.40 -28.09
#